data_AF-A0A419A408-F1
#
_entry.id   AF-A0A419A408-F1
#
_cell.length_a   1.000
_cell.length_b   1.000
_cell.length_c   1.000
_cell.angle_alpha   90.00
_cell.angle_beta   90.00
_cell.angle_gamma   90.00
#
_symmetry.space_group_name_H-M   'P 1'
#
loop_
_entity.id
_entity.type
_entity.pdbx_description
1 polymer ?
#
loop_
_entity_poly.entity_id
_entity_poly.type
_entity_poly.pdbx_seq_one_letter_code
_entity_poly.pdbx_strand_id
1 'polypeptide(L)'
;MPQVGAWLAAVWTGAKGAAAAFALKTAASVALNLALAKLTAPKGPRPQEIATELRSSAAQRVRHLGRVRASGAVMFWDWTHVGGARRLFKLIAVAEGGMQDVHQWYLDGEPVEVDVDGFVTTEPWNKGNIRLRFRRGIQGDQWDGGAFPALQSAFPDQWTANHRLRGVGCILATFDAVGGEDIGDVYPGGEPEVSALISGAPQWRPISESWSQVRAAAVLLGDVLTNPTYGALTGADLDLPSLTAATAACTETVPTAGGTRPRYQAGISYALSDGLKDTAQKLLDAMGGRAWITPEGKLAIQAGVWVPPTVTIEERHIVEMDYSAGTERISRVTTLVPSYVAPEVEWQESTADPWDDDAAIARWGEGEPKGVDLLAVQHHGQARHVCKQMLAVMNPARRMTFKLRSSGLRLMGERVCAVNIPRLGLVNTPFWIDSFGWDGTNVTVDLIEADPASFNWTAAEEGSPPAVPEEIDRTPAELNTPITSVTVVTNDGVPYIRITGTLVSQAGYQIFAQFRRSSSRPNGPWTNMVRETSPAGQYMFRTQPLGDRVDYDIRTFIGLLRDGEYILQSTPVEVQDIDVVANNNPPAAPVVVSEDGVAGGTLTVVFMPDLGANYFRTGLYRAPAGGNWGQATFIKWSYDTSSDVTMTAPIPGAGARFWLQSENHSEIPSDPVVVGNYPA
;
A
#
# COMPACT_ATOMS: atom_id res chain seq x y z
N MET A 1 4.43 -41.00 -12.22
CA MET A 1 3.33 -41.99 -12.25
C MET A 1 3.93 -43.40 -12.19
N PRO A 2 3.29 -44.44 -11.63
CA PRO A 2 1.97 -44.53 -10.97
C PRO A 2 2.14 -44.86 -9.45
N GLN A 3 1.21 -44.56 -8.55
CA GLN A 3 0.22 -45.54 -8.09
C GLN A 3 -1.06 -44.91 -7.47
N VAL A 4 -1.22 -43.59 -7.53
CA VAL A 4 -2.55 -42.97 -7.22
C VAL A 4 -3.55 -43.16 -8.39
N GLY A 5 -3.10 -43.71 -9.52
CA GLY A 5 -3.93 -43.97 -10.70
C GLY A 5 -5.05 -45.01 -10.52
N ALA A 6 -5.07 -45.78 -9.43
CA ALA A 6 -6.13 -46.76 -9.17
C ALA A 6 -7.40 -46.14 -8.57
N TRP A 7 -7.30 -45.03 -7.84
CA TRP A 7 -8.45 -44.51 -7.07
C TRP A 7 -9.41 -43.66 -7.90
N LEU A 8 -8.90 -42.73 -8.72
CA LEU A 8 -9.76 -41.90 -9.57
C LEU A 8 -10.29 -42.65 -10.80
N ALA A 9 -9.50 -43.56 -11.39
CA ALA A 9 -9.94 -44.32 -12.56
C ALA A 9 -11.09 -45.29 -12.25
N ALA A 10 -11.17 -45.82 -11.02
CA ALA A 10 -12.25 -46.72 -10.62
C ALA A 10 -13.59 -45.99 -10.41
N VAL A 11 -13.57 -44.70 -10.03
CA VAL A 11 -14.79 -43.90 -9.85
C VAL A 11 -15.19 -43.20 -11.16
N TRP A 12 -14.24 -42.84 -12.03
CA TRP A 12 -14.53 -42.10 -13.28
C TRP A 12 -14.86 -42.95 -14.51
N THR A 13 -14.74 -44.28 -14.47
CA THR A 13 -15.15 -45.15 -15.62
C THR A 13 -16.59 -45.66 -15.55
N GLY A 14 -17.42 -45.17 -14.63
CA GLY A 14 -18.84 -45.54 -14.51
C GLY A 14 -19.76 -44.64 -15.35
N ALA A 15 -19.75 -44.79 -16.68
CA ALA A 15 -20.84 -44.27 -17.51
C ALA A 15 -22.13 -45.08 -17.22
N LYS A 16 -23.18 -44.37 -16.78
CA LYS A 16 -24.62 -44.72 -16.85
C LYS A 16 -24.99 -46.22 -16.68
N GLY A 17 -25.45 -46.61 -15.49
CA GLY A 17 -26.31 -47.80 -15.34
C GLY A 17 -26.23 -48.49 -13.97
N ALA A 18 -27.40 -48.58 -13.33
CA ALA A 18 -27.85 -49.53 -12.32
C ALA A 18 -26.84 -50.44 -11.55
N ALA A 19 -26.90 -50.33 -10.23
CA ALA A 19 -26.87 -51.38 -9.20
C ALA A 19 -25.87 -52.57 -9.26
N ALA A 20 -25.18 -52.74 -8.12
CA ALA A 20 -24.65 -53.99 -7.54
C ALA A 20 -23.35 -54.59 -8.11
N ALA A 21 -22.27 -54.49 -7.33
CA ALA A 21 -21.58 -55.62 -6.69
C ALA A 21 -20.21 -55.16 -6.16
N PHE A 22 -20.09 -55.08 -4.84
CA PHE A 22 -18.86 -54.79 -4.12
C PHE A 22 -17.93 -56.02 -4.24
N ALA A 23 -17.01 -56.00 -5.21
CA ALA A 23 -16.02 -57.05 -5.41
C ALA A 23 -14.68 -56.65 -4.76
N LEU A 24 -14.54 -57.10 -3.52
CA LEU A 24 -13.36 -57.09 -2.65
C LEU A 24 -12.15 -57.80 -3.29
N LYS A 25 -11.36 -57.13 -4.16
CA LYS A 25 -10.01 -57.60 -4.60
C LYS A 25 -9.08 -56.46 -5.05
N THR A 26 -8.76 -55.51 -4.17
CA THR A 26 -7.53 -54.70 -4.26
C THR A 26 -7.31 -53.94 -2.94
N ALA A 27 -6.81 -54.64 -1.92
CA ALA A 27 -6.23 -53.98 -0.75
C ALA A 27 -4.81 -53.53 -1.08
N ALA A 28 -4.68 -52.52 -1.95
CA ALA A 28 -3.47 -51.72 -2.07
C ALA A 28 -3.69 -50.48 -1.19
N SER A 29 -3.41 -50.60 0.10
CA SER A 29 -3.34 -49.43 0.99
C SER A 29 -2.16 -48.58 0.56
N VAL A 30 -2.44 -47.59 -0.28
CA VAL A 30 -1.52 -46.54 -0.66
C VAL A 30 -1.40 -45.59 0.53
N ALA A 31 -0.42 -45.82 1.39
CA ALA A 31 0.06 -44.79 2.30
C ALA A 31 0.83 -43.76 1.46
N LEU A 32 0.26 -42.56 1.34
CA LEU A 32 0.84 -41.48 0.56
C LEU A 32 2.11 -40.96 1.23
N ASN A 33 3.24 -41.14 0.55
CA ASN A 33 4.47 -40.40 0.80
C ASN A 33 4.30 -38.91 0.39
N LEU A 34 3.69 -38.13 1.29
CA LEU A 34 3.39 -36.70 1.14
C LEU A 34 4.65 -35.84 0.98
N ALA A 35 5.73 -36.22 1.66
CA ALA A 35 6.96 -35.43 1.74
C ALA A 35 7.74 -35.37 0.41
N LEU A 36 7.80 -36.48 -0.35
CA LEU A 36 8.56 -36.53 -1.61
C LEU A 36 7.76 -36.03 -2.82
N ALA A 37 6.43 -36.25 -2.84
CA ALA A 37 5.56 -35.88 -3.96
C ALA A 37 5.47 -34.34 -4.15
N LYS A 38 5.56 -33.59 -3.05
CA LYS A 38 5.54 -32.11 -3.02
C LYS A 38 6.64 -31.46 -3.84
N LEU A 39 7.80 -32.10 -3.93
CA LEU A 39 8.98 -31.57 -4.61
C LEU A 39 8.87 -31.64 -6.13
N THR A 40 7.85 -32.35 -6.63
CA THR A 40 7.60 -32.58 -8.05
C THR A 40 6.16 -32.27 -8.47
N ALA A 41 5.34 -31.72 -7.57
CA ALA A 41 3.91 -31.52 -7.80
C ALA A 41 3.65 -30.32 -8.74
N PRO A 42 2.63 -30.41 -9.63
CA PRO A 42 2.24 -29.29 -10.48
C PRO A 42 1.78 -28.09 -9.63
N LYS A 43 2.33 -26.92 -9.96
CA LYS A 43 2.03 -25.66 -9.30
C LYS A 43 0.69 -25.17 -9.82
N GLY A 44 -0.33 -25.13 -8.96
CA GLY A 44 -1.59 -24.45 -9.31
C GLY A 44 -1.41 -22.93 -9.38
N PRO A 45 -2.50 -22.17 -9.60
CA PRO A 45 -2.41 -20.73 -9.80
C PRO A 45 -1.75 -20.07 -8.60
N ARG A 46 -0.72 -19.28 -8.87
CA ARG A 46 0.03 -18.59 -7.83
C ARG A 46 -0.76 -17.37 -7.33
N PRO A 47 -0.61 -16.97 -6.05
CA PRO A 47 -1.31 -15.82 -5.48
C PRO A 47 -1.21 -14.55 -6.34
N GLN A 48 -0.04 -14.31 -6.93
CA GLN A 48 0.23 -13.16 -7.81
C GLN A 48 -0.65 -13.16 -9.07
N GLU A 49 -0.87 -14.32 -9.68
CA GLU A 49 -1.70 -14.45 -10.90
C GLU A 49 -3.20 -14.22 -10.60
N ILE A 50 -3.61 -14.48 -9.37
CA ILE A 50 -4.99 -14.31 -8.92
C ILE A 50 -5.29 -12.87 -8.53
N ALA A 51 -4.27 -12.12 -8.08
CA ALA A 51 -4.41 -10.72 -7.70
C ALA A 51 -4.56 -9.78 -8.92
N THR A 52 -4.25 -10.25 -10.13
CA THR A 52 -4.32 -9.45 -11.36
C THR A 52 -5.65 -9.62 -12.10
N GLU A 53 -6.14 -8.54 -12.71
CA GLU A 53 -7.30 -8.50 -13.60
C GLU A 53 -7.04 -9.33 -14.86
N LEU A 54 -7.96 -10.25 -15.16
CA LEU A 54 -7.86 -11.10 -16.35
C LEU A 54 -8.78 -10.59 -17.47
N ARG A 55 -8.20 -10.24 -18.62
CA ARG A 55 -8.95 -9.94 -19.85
C ARG A 55 -8.77 -11.10 -20.84
N SER A 56 -9.67 -12.09 -20.76
CA SER A 56 -9.66 -13.26 -21.63
C SER A 56 -11.07 -13.71 -21.96
N SER A 57 -11.30 -14.11 -23.23
CA SER A 57 -12.58 -14.65 -23.68
C SER A 57 -12.88 -16.05 -23.13
N ALA A 58 -11.86 -16.76 -22.65
CA ALA A 58 -11.95 -18.10 -22.09
C ALA A 58 -11.33 -18.17 -20.68
N ALA A 59 -11.65 -17.17 -19.85
CA ALA A 59 -11.24 -17.16 -18.45
C ALA A 59 -11.76 -18.38 -17.69
N GLN A 60 -10.90 -19.00 -16.88
CA GLN A 60 -11.30 -20.11 -16.02
C GLN A 60 -12.14 -19.59 -14.85
N ARG A 61 -13.10 -20.41 -14.40
CA ARG A 61 -13.88 -20.11 -13.20
C ARG A 61 -13.05 -20.49 -11.97
N VAL A 62 -12.77 -19.52 -11.13
CA VAL A 62 -11.96 -19.70 -9.91
C VAL A 62 -12.87 -19.63 -8.69
N ARG A 63 -12.73 -20.60 -7.80
CA ARG A 63 -13.41 -20.64 -6.50
C ARG A 63 -12.40 -20.30 -5.42
N HIS A 64 -12.82 -19.42 -4.52
CA HIS A 64 -12.01 -18.95 -3.40
C HIS A 64 -12.59 -19.45 -2.08
N LEU A 65 -11.76 -19.99 -1.21
CA LEU A 65 -12.13 -20.47 0.13
C LEU A 65 -11.22 -19.84 1.18
N GLY A 66 -11.77 -19.50 2.34
CA GLY A 66 -11.03 -18.76 3.38
C GLY A 66 -10.87 -17.28 3.03
N ARG A 67 -9.75 -16.68 3.42
CA ARG A 67 -9.40 -15.29 3.06
C ARG A 67 -8.37 -15.31 1.96
N VAL A 68 -8.58 -14.59 0.87
CA VAL A 68 -7.62 -14.51 -0.24
C VAL A 68 -7.66 -13.13 -0.86
N ARG A 69 -6.51 -12.60 -1.29
CA ARG A 69 -6.46 -11.44 -2.19
C ARG A 69 -6.72 -11.95 -3.60
N ALA A 70 -7.76 -11.41 -4.23
CA ALA A 70 -8.17 -11.81 -5.56
C ALA A 70 -8.67 -10.62 -6.36
N SER A 71 -8.33 -10.63 -7.64
CA SER A 71 -9.09 -9.96 -8.70
C SER A 71 -9.82 -11.05 -9.49
N GLY A 72 -10.25 -10.74 -10.70
CA GLY A 72 -11.01 -11.69 -11.50
C GLY A 72 -11.07 -11.33 -12.97
N ALA A 73 -11.96 -12.02 -13.67
CA ALA A 73 -12.15 -11.82 -15.10
C ALA A 73 -13.03 -10.60 -15.36
N VAL A 74 -12.56 -9.68 -16.20
CA VAL A 74 -13.32 -8.48 -16.59
C VAL A 74 -14.46 -8.91 -17.53
N MET A 75 -15.70 -8.76 -17.07
CA MET A 75 -16.91 -9.16 -17.78
C MET A 75 -17.57 -8.00 -18.54
N PHE A 76 -17.37 -6.78 -18.08
CA PHE A 76 -17.88 -5.57 -18.72
C PHE A 76 -16.87 -4.45 -18.58
N TRP A 77 -16.63 -3.73 -19.66
CA TRP A 77 -15.72 -2.59 -19.72
C TRP A 77 -16.25 -1.63 -20.79
N ASP A 78 -16.87 -0.54 -20.38
CA ASP A 78 -17.32 0.51 -21.33
C ASP A 78 -17.49 1.87 -20.63
N TRP A 79 -17.46 2.93 -21.44
CA TRP A 79 -17.62 4.32 -21.01
C TRP A 79 -19.01 4.84 -21.31
N THR A 80 -19.57 5.63 -20.40
CA THR A 80 -20.81 6.37 -20.67
C THR A 80 -20.86 7.68 -19.88
N HIS A 81 -21.80 8.56 -20.21
CA HIS A 81 -22.01 9.80 -19.48
C HIS A 81 -23.07 9.61 -18.40
N VAL A 82 -22.70 9.84 -17.14
CA VAL A 82 -23.62 9.76 -15.99
C VAL A 82 -23.44 11.01 -15.16
N GLY A 83 -24.53 11.74 -14.91
CA GLY A 83 -24.50 12.93 -14.04
C GLY A 83 -23.59 14.06 -14.55
N GLY A 84 -23.39 14.18 -15.87
CA GLY A 84 -22.55 15.21 -16.49
C GLY A 84 -21.06 14.86 -16.60
N ALA A 85 -20.60 13.76 -16.00
CA ALA A 85 -19.24 13.26 -16.14
C ALA A 85 -19.21 12.02 -17.06
N ARG A 86 -18.12 11.85 -17.80
CA ARG A 86 -17.83 10.61 -18.53
C ARG A 86 -17.22 9.62 -17.55
N ARG A 87 -17.83 8.45 -17.38
CA ARG A 87 -17.45 7.43 -16.38
C ARG A 87 -17.23 6.07 -17.03
N LEU A 88 -16.13 5.42 -16.68
CA LEU A 88 -15.83 4.03 -17.01
C LEU A 88 -16.54 3.12 -16.02
N PHE A 89 -17.18 2.07 -16.51
CA PHE A 89 -17.70 0.98 -15.70
C PHE A 89 -16.90 -0.29 -15.99
N LYS A 90 -16.24 -0.82 -14.96
CA LYS A 90 -15.48 -2.06 -14.99
C LYS A 90 -16.14 -3.08 -14.06
N LEU A 91 -16.74 -4.12 -14.63
CA LEU A 91 -17.33 -5.23 -13.87
C LEU A 91 -16.38 -6.42 -13.89
N ILE A 92 -15.99 -6.89 -12.71
CA ILE A 92 -15.03 -7.99 -12.51
C ILE A 92 -15.77 -9.15 -11.85
N ALA A 93 -15.72 -10.33 -12.46
CA ALA A 93 -16.18 -11.59 -11.90
C ALA A 93 -15.05 -12.25 -11.11
N VAL A 94 -15.17 -12.26 -9.78
CA VAL A 94 -14.09 -12.65 -8.87
C VAL A 94 -14.27 -14.07 -8.37
N ALA A 95 -15.40 -14.38 -7.72
CA ALA A 95 -15.52 -15.59 -6.91
C ALA A 95 -16.67 -16.49 -7.35
N GLU A 96 -16.35 -17.65 -7.91
CA GLU A 96 -17.33 -18.70 -8.20
C GLU A 96 -17.89 -19.33 -6.89
N GLY A 97 -19.22 -19.42 -6.79
CA GLY A 97 -19.90 -19.78 -5.55
C GLY A 97 -20.08 -18.61 -4.57
N GLY A 98 -19.72 -17.41 -4.99
CA GLY A 98 -19.88 -16.17 -4.25
C GLY A 98 -18.70 -15.82 -3.33
N MET A 99 -18.79 -14.63 -2.74
CA MET A 99 -17.88 -14.13 -1.70
C MET A 99 -18.70 -13.45 -0.61
N GLN A 100 -18.28 -13.62 0.63
CA GLN A 100 -19.03 -13.14 1.80
C GLN A 100 -18.80 -11.67 2.07
N ASP A 101 -17.56 -11.22 1.96
CA ASP A 101 -17.19 -9.86 2.34
C ASP A 101 -15.87 -9.42 1.71
N VAL A 102 -15.68 -8.10 1.63
CA VAL A 102 -14.42 -7.46 1.22
C VAL A 102 -13.80 -6.80 2.45
N HIS A 103 -12.60 -7.24 2.84
CA HIS A 103 -11.88 -6.76 4.03
C HIS A 103 -10.98 -5.57 3.73
N GLN A 104 -10.37 -5.56 2.54
CA GLN A 104 -9.47 -4.50 2.08
C GLN A 104 -9.56 -4.39 0.57
N TRP A 105 -9.59 -3.16 0.05
CA TRP A 105 -9.48 -2.89 -1.38
C TRP A 105 -8.03 -2.57 -1.73
N TYR A 106 -7.63 -2.89 -2.96
CA TYR A 106 -6.33 -2.54 -3.49
C TYR A 106 -6.48 -1.93 -4.89
N LEU A 107 -5.72 -0.87 -5.15
CA LEU A 107 -5.58 -0.23 -6.45
C LEU A 107 -4.10 -0.22 -6.85
N ASP A 108 -3.78 -0.78 -8.02
CA ASP A 108 -2.41 -0.89 -8.53
C ASP A 108 -1.42 -1.54 -7.54
N GLY A 109 -1.92 -2.48 -6.74
CA GLY A 109 -1.14 -3.12 -5.70
C GLY A 109 -1.33 -2.52 -4.30
N GLU A 110 -1.65 -1.22 -4.19
CA GLU A 110 -1.67 -0.47 -2.93
C GLU A 110 -3.00 -0.58 -2.19
N PRO A 111 -3.01 -0.71 -0.85
CA PRO A 111 -4.24 -0.76 -0.07
C PRO A 111 -4.98 0.59 -0.07
N VAL A 112 -6.29 0.55 -0.25
CA VAL A 112 -7.15 1.74 -0.20
C VAL A 112 -8.38 1.52 0.66
N GLU A 113 -8.83 2.60 1.29
CA GLU A 113 -10.05 2.67 2.10
C GLU A 113 -11.21 3.27 1.30
N VAL A 114 -12.41 2.75 1.53
CA VAL A 114 -13.63 3.21 0.89
C VAL A 114 -14.66 3.68 1.91
N ASP A 115 -15.40 4.72 1.58
CA ASP A 115 -16.52 5.19 2.39
C ASP A 115 -17.76 4.27 2.30
N VAL A 116 -18.83 4.63 3.00
CA VAL A 116 -20.10 3.87 3.01
C VAL A 116 -20.76 3.79 1.63
N ASP A 117 -20.51 4.77 0.76
CA ASP A 117 -21.01 4.81 -0.60
C ASP A 117 -20.08 4.05 -1.57
N GLY A 118 -18.88 3.70 -1.14
CA GLY A 118 -17.86 2.99 -1.90
C GLY A 118 -16.86 3.92 -2.61
N PHE A 119 -16.82 5.22 -2.30
CA PHE A 119 -15.80 6.11 -2.85
C PHE A 119 -14.47 5.93 -2.14
N VAL A 120 -13.38 5.97 -2.90
CA VAL A 120 -12.03 5.85 -2.36
C VAL A 120 -11.66 7.11 -1.58
N THR A 121 -11.10 6.93 -0.39
CA THR A 121 -10.75 8.01 0.55
C THR A 121 -9.24 8.15 0.80
N THR A 122 -8.44 7.20 0.30
CA THR A 122 -6.98 7.18 0.44
C THR A 122 -6.30 8.00 -0.67
N GLU A 123 -5.27 8.77 -0.33
CA GLU A 123 -4.43 9.48 -1.30
C GLU A 123 -3.59 8.51 -2.15
N PRO A 124 -3.32 8.82 -3.44
CA PRO A 124 -3.72 10.01 -4.20
C PRO A 124 -5.15 9.96 -4.76
N TRP A 125 -5.87 8.84 -4.59
CA TRP A 125 -7.16 8.56 -5.22
C TRP A 125 -8.38 9.17 -4.51
N ASN A 126 -8.19 9.95 -3.45
CA ASN A 126 -9.23 10.54 -2.60
C ASN A 126 -10.03 11.70 -3.23
N LYS A 127 -9.99 11.84 -4.57
CA LYS A 127 -10.59 12.95 -5.32
C LYS A 127 -12.08 12.75 -5.64
N GLY A 128 -12.66 11.61 -5.23
CA GLY A 128 -14.06 11.27 -5.48
C GLY A 128 -14.35 10.71 -6.88
N ASN A 129 -13.30 10.45 -7.69
CA ASN A 129 -13.42 9.93 -9.06
C ASN A 129 -13.53 8.40 -9.11
N ILE A 130 -13.11 7.69 -8.06
CA ILE A 130 -13.10 6.23 -8.01
C ILE A 130 -14.15 5.75 -7.03
N ARG A 131 -14.98 4.81 -7.48
CA ARG A 131 -15.97 4.13 -6.64
C ARG A 131 -15.90 2.63 -6.82
N LEU A 132 -15.70 1.90 -5.72
CA LEU A 132 -15.59 0.45 -5.65
C LEU A 132 -16.80 -0.11 -4.90
N ARG A 133 -17.49 -1.07 -5.50
CA ARG A 133 -18.64 -1.76 -4.90
C ARG A 133 -18.55 -3.24 -5.18
N PHE A 134 -19.16 -4.05 -4.32
CA PHE A 134 -19.23 -5.49 -4.53
C PHE A 134 -20.64 -6.03 -4.37
N ARG A 135 -20.87 -7.20 -4.95
CA ARG A 135 -22.05 -8.04 -4.71
C ARG A 135 -21.60 -9.45 -4.40
N ARG A 136 -22.24 -10.07 -3.41
CA ARG A 136 -21.82 -11.35 -2.84
C ARG A 136 -21.96 -12.52 -3.80
N GLY A 137 -23.01 -12.56 -4.62
CA GLY A 137 -23.24 -13.69 -5.53
C GLY A 137 -23.60 -14.99 -4.80
N ILE A 138 -24.24 -14.92 -3.63
CA ILE A 138 -24.55 -16.08 -2.77
C ILE A 138 -26.03 -16.44 -2.87
N GLN A 139 -26.36 -17.73 -2.80
CA GLN A 139 -27.74 -18.17 -2.95
C GLN A 139 -28.57 -17.65 -1.78
N GLY A 140 -29.68 -16.96 -2.07
CA GLY A 140 -30.49 -16.30 -1.04
C GLY A 140 -29.98 -14.92 -0.61
N ASP A 141 -28.77 -14.51 -1.01
CA ASP A 141 -28.20 -13.19 -0.73
C ASP A 141 -27.41 -12.64 -1.94
N GLN A 142 -28.05 -11.74 -2.69
CA GLN A 142 -27.47 -11.15 -3.91
C GLN A 142 -26.99 -12.19 -4.95
N TRP A 143 -27.77 -13.27 -5.14
CA TRP A 143 -27.43 -14.41 -6.01
C TRP A 143 -27.06 -14.04 -7.45
N ASP A 144 -27.76 -13.06 -8.03
CA ASP A 144 -27.38 -12.48 -9.32
C ASP A 144 -26.30 -11.40 -9.05
N GLY A 145 -25.03 -11.81 -9.15
CA GLY A 145 -23.86 -10.99 -8.82
C GLY A 145 -23.64 -9.81 -9.77
N GLY A 146 -24.02 -9.97 -11.04
CA GLY A 146 -23.91 -8.93 -12.07
C GLY A 146 -25.02 -7.87 -12.03
N ALA A 147 -26.01 -8.01 -11.14
CA ALA A 147 -27.17 -7.13 -11.07
C ALA A 147 -26.89 -5.83 -10.30
N PHE A 148 -25.96 -5.01 -10.79
CA PHE A 148 -25.68 -3.68 -10.23
C PHE A 148 -26.66 -2.64 -10.79
N PRO A 149 -27.48 -1.97 -9.95
CA PRO A 149 -28.46 -0.99 -10.44
C PRO A 149 -27.81 0.14 -11.24
N ALA A 150 -26.64 0.64 -10.77
CA ALA A 150 -25.92 1.71 -11.45
C ALA A 150 -25.38 1.30 -12.83
N LEU A 151 -25.01 0.03 -13.03
CA LEU A 151 -24.55 -0.48 -14.31
C LEU A 151 -25.73 -0.64 -15.28
N GLN A 152 -26.83 -1.23 -14.80
CA GLN A 152 -28.05 -1.43 -15.59
C GLN A 152 -28.70 -0.10 -16.01
N SER A 153 -28.67 0.92 -15.14
CA SER A 153 -29.17 2.25 -15.50
C SER A 153 -28.27 2.98 -16.50
N ALA A 154 -26.96 2.76 -16.42
CA ALA A 154 -25.97 3.38 -17.29
C ALA A 154 -25.96 2.76 -18.69
N PHE A 155 -26.25 1.45 -18.79
CA PHE A 155 -26.22 0.66 -20.03
C PHE A 155 -27.46 -0.22 -20.18
N PRO A 156 -28.67 0.36 -20.33
CA PRO A 156 -29.91 -0.40 -20.35
C PRO A 156 -30.02 -1.40 -21.51
N ASP A 157 -29.37 -1.12 -22.65
CA ASP A 157 -29.41 -1.98 -23.83
C ASP A 157 -28.29 -3.03 -23.87
N GLN A 158 -27.14 -2.75 -23.24
CA GLN A 158 -25.97 -3.64 -23.25
C GLN A 158 -25.94 -4.55 -22.02
N TRP A 159 -26.29 -4.06 -20.84
CA TRP A 159 -26.26 -4.81 -19.59
C TRP A 159 -27.65 -4.86 -18.92
N THR A 160 -28.51 -5.70 -19.49
CA THR A 160 -29.88 -5.92 -19.01
C THR A 160 -29.96 -6.82 -17.76
N ALA A 161 -31.15 -6.95 -17.16
CA ALA A 161 -31.45 -7.89 -16.07
C ALA A 161 -31.23 -9.38 -16.41
N ASN A 162 -30.98 -9.72 -17.68
CA ASN A 162 -30.62 -11.08 -18.10
C ASN A 162 -29.12 -11.37 -17.93
N HIS A 163 -28.26 -10.34 -17.81
CA HIS A 163 -26.84 -10.46 -17.54
C HIS A 163 -26.58 -10.64 -16.04
N ARG A 164 -26.90 -11.84 -15.54
CA ARG A 164 -27.05 -12.06 -14.09
C ARG A 164 -25.75 -12.36 -13.35
N LEU A 165 -24.78 -13.02 -14.00
CA LEU A 165 -23.60 -13.61 -13.34
C LEU A 165 -23.99 -14.33 -12.03
N ARG A 166 -24.88 -15.31 -12.19
CA ARG A 166 -25.53 -15.99 -11.08
C ARG A 166 -24.56 -16.89 -10.34
N GLY A 167 -24.53 -16.79 -9.01
CA GLY A 167 -23.63 -17.57 -8.16
C GLY A 167 -22.17 -17.10 -8.22
N VAL A 168 -21.91 -15.89 -8.73
CA VAL A 168 -20.56 -15.33 -8.87
C VAL A 168 -20.48 -14.03 -8.06
N GLY A 169 -19.49 -13.95 -7.17
CA GLY A 169 -19.15 -12.72 -6.47
C GLY A 169 -18.51 -11.74 -7.45
N CYS A 170 -19.03 -10.51 -7.51
CA CYS A 170 -18.62 -9.51 -8.48
C CYS A 170 -18.19 -8.21 -7.80
N ILE A 171 -17.21 -7.55 -8.41
CA ILE A 171 -16.76 -6.20 -8.07
C ILE A 171 -17.14 -5.28 -9.23
N LEU A 172 -17.76 -4.14 -8.93
CA LEU A 172 -17.98 -3.05 -9.86
C LEU A 172 -17.11 -1.87 -9.45
N ALA A 173 -16.12 -1.57 -10.27
CA ALA A 173 -15.31 -0.37 -10.16
C ALA A 173 -15.79 0.66 -11.18
N THR A 174 -15.91 1.91 -10.77
CA THR A 174 -16.21 3.01 -11.68
C THR A 174 -15.20 4.13 -11.52
N PHE A 175 -14.74 4.66 -12.66
CA PHE A 175 -13.70 5.68 -12.75
C PHE A 175 -14.22 6.87 -13.55
N ASP A 176 -14.20 8.07 -12.98
CA ASP A 176 -14.52 9.29 -13.71
C ASP A 176 -13.36 9.71 -14.59
N ALA A 177 -13.66 10.06 -15.84
CA ALA A 177 -12.72 10.69 -16.74
C ALA A 177 -12.35 12.08 -16.21
N VAL A 178 -11.06 12.40 -16.34
CA VAL A 178 -10.49 13.69 -15.98
C VAL A 178 -9.88 14.34 -17.21
N GLY A 179 -9.65 15.65 -17.15
CA GLY A 179 -8.93 16.37 -18.22
C GLY A 179 -7.55 15.76 -18.43
N GLY A 180 -6.99 15.86 -19.64
CA GLY A 180 -5.71 15.24 -19.97
C GLY A 180 -4.56 15.69 -19.05
N GLU A 181 -4.65 16.92 -18.56
CA GLU A 181 -3.78 17.48 -17.52
C GLU A 181 -3.85 16.79 -16.17
N ASP A 182 -5.06 16.44 -15.72
CA ASP A 182 -5.29 15.93 -14.37
C ASP A 182 -5.06 14.40 -14.30
N ILE A 183 -4.80 13.73 -15.43
CA ILE A 183 -4.53 12.30 -15.47
C ILE A 183 -3.31 11.96 -14.62
N GLY A 184 -2.24 12.77 -14.69
CA GLY A 184 -1.02 12.51 -13.90
C GLY A 184 -1.28 12.59 -12.39
N ASP A 185 -2.19 13.45 -11.97
CA ASP A 185 -2.48 13.72 -10.56
C ASP A 185 -3.52 12.75 -9.98
N VAL A 186 -4.57 12.43 -10.76
CA VAL A 186 -5.68 11.56 -10.32
C VAL A 186 -5.39 10.08 -10.60
N TYR A 187 -4.66 9.79 -11.67
CA TYR A 187 -4.36 8.46 -12.18
C TYR A 187 -2.88 8.32 -12.59
N PRO A 188 -1.92 8.44 -11.64
CA PRO A 188 -0.49 8.47 -11.94
C PRO A 188 0.04 7.21 -12.68
N GLY A 189 -0.67 6.09 -12.60
CA GLY A 189 -0.40 4.84 -13.33
C GLY A 189 -1.33 4.55 -14.53
N GLY A 190 -2.26 5.46 -14.84
CA GLY A 190 -3.35 5.20 -15.78
C GLY A 190 -4.55 4.52 -15.11
N GLU A 191 -5.28 3.69 -15.86
CA GLU A 191 -6.45 2.96 -15.35
C GLU A 191 -6.06 2.00 -14.22
N PRO A 192 -6.46 2.24 -12.96
CA PRO A 192 -6.01 1.41 -11.86
C PRO A 192 -6.54 -0.03 -11.95
N GLU A 193 -5.67 -0.98 -11.64
CA GLU A 193 -6.00 -2.39 -11.49
C GLU A 193 -6.64 -2.63 -10.12
N VAL A 194 -7.80 -3.28 -10.10
CA VAL A 194 -8.60 -3.50 -8.90
C VAL A 194 -8.41 -4.92 -8.41
N SER A 195 -7.97 -5.05 -7.16
CA SER A 195 -7.99 -6.32 -6.43
C SER A 195 -8.55 -6.11 -5.02
N ALA A 196 -9.00 -7.18 -4.38
CA ALA A 196 -9.59 -7.09 -3.05
C ALA A 196 -9.19 -8.29 -2.18
N LEU A 197 -8.95 -8.04 -0.90
CA LEU A 197 -8.91 -9.10 0.11
C LEU A 197 -10.34 -9.52 0.43
N ILE A 198 -10.73 -10.69 -0.05
CA ILE A 198 -12.09 -11.20 0.11
C ILE A 198 -12.14 -12.33 1.13
N SER A 199 -13.28 -12.46 1.79
CA SER A 199 -13.72 -13.74 2.35
C SER A 199 -14.45 -14.52 1.25
N GLY A 200 -13.88 -15.65 0.86
CA GLY A 200 -14.38 -16.49 -0.22
C GLY A 200 -15.75 -17.12 0.05
N ALA A 201 -16.12 -18.08 -0.80
CA ALA A 201 -17.40 -18.76 -0.74
C ALA A 201 -17.58 -19.48 0.61
N PRO A 202 -18.81 -19.49 1.17
CA PRO A 202 -19.10 -20.30 2.34
C PRO A 202 -18.82 -21.78 2.04
N GLN A 203 -18.31 -22.49 3.04
CA GLN A 203 -17.93 -23.91 2.96
C GLN A 203 -19.12 -24.80 3.32
N TRP A 204 -19.39 -25.81 2.49
CA TRP A 204 -20.34 -26.86 2.80
C TRP A 204 -19.82 -27.76 3.93
N ARG A 205 -20.67 -28.02 4.93
CA ARG A 205 -20.38 -28.93 6.03
C ARG A 205 -21.19 -30.21 5.86
N PRO A 206 -20.57 -31.33 5.43
CA PRO A 206 -21.30 -32.59 5.25
C PRO A 206 -21.82 -33.19 6.56
N ILE A 207 -21.29 -32.74 7.71
CA ILE A 207 -21.71 -33.21 9.05
C ILE A 207 -23.07 -32.62 9.44
N SER A 208 -23.29 -31.33 9.17
CA SER A 208 -24.49 -30.58 9.56
C SER A 208 -25.39 -30.26 8.38
N GLU A 209 -25.01 -30.65 7.17
CA GLU A 209 -25.67 -30.31 5.91
C GLU A 209 -25.98 -28.81 5.80
N SER A 210 -25.01 -27.99 6.19
CA SER A 210 -25.16 -26.54 6.28
C SER A 210 -23.94 -25.81 5.74
N TRP A 211 -24.12 -24.54 5.41
CA TRP A 211 -23.03 -23.64 5.02
C TRP A 211 -22.40 -23.01 6.27
N SER A 212 -21.08 -22.92 6.30
CA SER A 212 -20.34 -22.26 7.37
C SER A 212 -19.16 -21.46 6.80
N GLN A 213 -18.65 -20.49 7.57
CA GLN A 213 -17.49 -19.70 7.17
C GLN A 213 -16.37 -19.89 8.20
N VAL A 214 -15.58 -20.94 8.03
CA VAL A 214 -14.50 -21.33 8.96
C VAL A 214 -13.22 -21.58 8.19
N ARG A 215 -12.13 -20.91 8.60
CA ARG A 215 -10.81 -20.98 7.94
C ARG A 215 -9.98 -22.22 8.31
N ALA A 216 -10.57 -23.22 8.97
CA ALA A 216 -9.87 -24.44 9.37
C ALA A 216 -9.61 -25.32 8.14
N ALA A 217 -8.36 -25.71 7.89
CA ALA A 217 -7.97 -26.44 6.67
C ALA A 217 -8.82 -27.71 6.42
N ALA A 218 -9.18 -28.45 7.47
CA ALA A 218 -10.06 -29.63 7.37
C ALA A 218 -11.49 -29.28 6.89
N VAL A 219 -12.04 -28.12 7.28
CA VAL A 219 -13.36 -27.66 6.80
C VAL A 219 -13.32 -27.31 5.33
N LEU A 220 -12.26 -26.60 4.89
CA LEU A 220 -12.06 -26.29 3.47
C LEU A 220 -11.92 -27.59 2.65
N LEU A 221 -11.18 -28.58 3.16
CA LEU A 221 -11.02 -29.88 2.51
C LEU A 221 -12.36 -30.62 2.39
N GLY A 222 -13.18 -30.58 3.45
CA GLY A 222 -14.53 -31.14 3.44
C GLY A 222 -15.40 -30.51 2.35
N ASP A 223 -15.38 -29.17 2.20
CA ASP A 223 -16.09 -28.48 1.12
C ASP A 223 -15.59 -28.93 -0.25
N VAL A 224 -14.28 -28.87 -0.49
CA VAL A 224 -13.69 -29.29 -1.78
C VAL A 224 -14.15 -30.69 -2.16
N LEU A 225 -14.15 -31.64 -1.22
CA LEU A 225 -14.54 -33.02 -1.50
C LEU A 225 -16.05 -33.23 -1.67
N THR A 226 -16.88 -32.57 -0.85
CA THR A 226 -18.30 -32.90 -0.69
C THR A 226 -19.29 -31.80 -1.06
N ASN A 227 -18.80 -30.69 -1.62
CA ASN A 227 -19.68 -29.59 -2.03
C ASN A 227 -20.78 -30.11 -2.98
N PRO A 228 -22.07 -29.78 -2.75
CA PRO A 228 -23.18 -30.32 -3.56
C PRO A 228 -23.11 -30.00 -5.05
N THR A 229 -22.40 -28.94 -5.43
CA THR A 229 -22.26 -28.48 -6.82
C THR A 229 -20.94 -28.91 -7.45
N TYR A 230 -19.83 -28.83 -6.70
CA TYR A 230 -18.47 -29.00 -7.25
C TYR A 230 -17.74 -30.25 -6.74
N GLY A 231 -18.20 -30.84 -5.64
CA GLY A 231 -17.58 -32.00 -5.00
C GLY A 231 -17.82 -33.29 -5.79
N ALA A 232 -16.92 -34.26 -5.60
CA ALA A 232 -17.03 -35.59 -6.21
C ALA A 232 -17.59 -36.64 -5.24
N LEU A 233 -17.64 -36.33 -3.94
CA LEU A 233 -18.06 -37.24 -2.89
C LEU A 233 -19.31 -36.70 -2.19
N THR A 234 -20.02 -37.58 -1.50
CA THR A 234 -21.12 -37.23 -0.60
C THR A 234 -20.69 -37.36 0.86
N GLY A 235 -21.50 -36.85 1.79
CA GLY A 235 -21.25 -37.05 3.23
C GLY A 235 -21.22 -38.53 3.64
N ALA A 236 -21.86 -39.43 2.88
CA ALA A 236 -21.86 -40.86 3.16
C ALA A 236 -20.52 -41.54 2.81
N ASP A 237 -19.78 -40.98 1.85
CA ASP A 237 -18.47 -41.49 1.41
C ASP A 237 -17.34 -41.07 2.34
N LEU A 238 -17.58 -40.06 3.20
CA LEU A 238 -16.62 -39.61 4.22
C LEU A 238 -16.85 -40.28 5.56
N ASP A 239 -15.75 -40.54 6.27
CA ASP A 239 -15.80 -40.80 7.70
C ASP A 239 -15.96 -39.47 8.46
N LEU A 240 -17.22 -39.06 8.67
CA LEU A 240 -17.58 -37.81 9.34
C LEU A 240 -16.96 -37.64 10.76
N PRO A 241 -16.82 -38.70 11.59
CA PRO A 241 -16.08 -38.62 12.85
C PRO A 241 -14.63 -38.17 12.68
N SER A 242 -13.88 -38.75 11.73
CA SER A 242 -12.49 -38.33 11.47
C SER A 242 -12.40 -36.88 11.00
N LEU A 243 -13.32 -36.44 10.12
CA LEU A 243 -13.38 -35.04 9.68
C LEU A 243 -13.68 -34.08 10.84
N THR A 244 -14.55 -34.50 11.77
CA THR A 244 -14.88 -33.73 12.98
C THR A 244 -13.66 -33.59 13.89
N ALA A 245 -12.94 -34.70 14.13
CA ALA A 245 -11.71 -34.69 14.92
C ALA A 245 -10.61 -33.83 14.26
N ALA A 246 -10.44 -33.94 12.94
CA ALA A 246 -9.50 -33.11 12.18
C ALA A 246 -9.87 -31.62 12.24
N THR A 247 -11.16 -31.29 12.17
CA THR A 247 -11.66 -29.92 12.32
C THR A 247 -11.33 -29.36 13.71
N ALA A 248 -11.61 -30.12 14.77
CA ALA A 248 -11.29 -29.72 16.14
C ALA A 248 -9.78 -29.48 16.33
N ALA A 249 -8.95 -30.38 15.80
CA ALA A 249 -7.49 -30.26 15.81
C ALA A 249 -7.00 -28.99 15.08
N CYS A 250 -7.60 -28.64 13.94
CA CYS A 250 -7.23 -27.41 13.21
C CYS A 250 -7.57 -26.13 14.00
N THR A 251 -8.66 -26.15 14.77
CA THR A 251 -9.13 -25.00 15.56
C THR A 251 -8.47 -24.86 16.93
N GLU A 252 -7.73 -25.88 17.39
CA GLU A 252 -7.01 -25.84 18.66
C GLU A 252 -6.00 -24.68 18.66
N THR A 253 -5.84 -24.05 19.82
CA THR A 253 -4.98 -22.87 19.97
C THR A 253 -3.53 -23.28 20.24
N VAL A 254 -2.59 -22.71 19.48
CA VAL A 254 -1.14 -22.88 19.65
C VAL A 254 -0.48 -21.54 19.95
N PRO A 255 0.60 -21.54 20.77
CA PRO A 255 1.30 -20.32 21.15
C PRO A 255 2.08 -19.72 19.97
N THR A 256 2.15 -18.39 19.94
CA THR A 256 2.95 -17.57 19.02
C THR A 256 3.73 -16.53 19.83
N ALA A 257 4.78 -15.93 19.27
CA ALA A 257 5.57 -14.89 19.91
C ALA A 257 4.72 -13.67 20.32
N GLY A 258 3.64 -13.39 19.57
CA GLY A 258 2.68 -12.30 19.82
C GLY A 258 1.37 -12.70 20.49
N GLY A 259 1.22 -13.95 20.96
CA GLY A 259 -0.02 -14.43 21.59
C GLY A 259 -0.35 -15.87 21.23
N THR A 260 -1.49 -16.08 20.57
CA THR A 260 -1.93 -17.41 20.16
C THR A 260 -2.65 -17.38 18.82
N ARG A 261 -2.58 -18.48 18.06
CA ARG A 261 -3.32 -18.69 16.81
C ARG A 261 -3.97 -20.08 16.77
N PRO A 262 -4.98 -20.31 15.92
CA PRO A 262 -5.43 -21.66 15.61
C PRO A 262 -4.33 -22.47 14.91
N ARG A 263 -4.26 -23.77 15.19
CA ARG A 263 -3.19 -24.68 14.76
C ARG A 263 -3.03 -24.71 13.24
N TYR A 264 -4.13 -24.91 12.51
CA TYR A 264 -4.12 -25.00 11.06
C TYR A 264 -5.23 -24.16 10.44
N GLN A 265 -4.85 -23.00 9.91
CA GLN A 265 -5.70 -22.17 9.07
C GLN A 265 -5.28 -22.25 7.62
N ALA A 266 -6.25 -22.10 6.71
CA ALA A 266 -5.99 -22.06 5.29
C ALA A 266 -6.85 -21.02 4.56
N GLY A 267 -6.33 -20.56 3.43
CA GLY A 267 -7.09 -19.91 2.38
C GLY A 267 -6.54 -20.36 1.04
N ILE A 268 -7.42 -20.74 0.12
CA ILE A 268 -7.02 -21.32 -1.17
C ILE A 268 -7.90 -20.76 -2.29
N SER A 269 -7.26 -20.60 -3.44
CA SER A 269 -7.90 -20.34 -4.71
C SER A 269 -7.60 -21.51 -5.64
N TYR A 270 -8.60 -22.01 -6.33
CA TYR A 270 -8.42 -23.07 -7.33
C TYR A 270 -9.38 -22.87 -8.49
N ALA A 271 -8.92 -23.18 -9.70
CA ALA A 271 -9.80 -23.21 -10.85
C ALA A 271 -10.68 -24.46 -10.78
N LEU A 272 -11.94 -24.36 -11.22
CA LEU A 272 -12.83 -25.54 -11.27
C LEU A 272 -12.36 -26.60 -12.27
N SER A 273 -11.43 -26.26 -13.17
CA SER A 273 -10.74 -27.18 -14.07
C SER A 273 -9.57 -27.91 -13.41
N ASP A 274 -9.12 -27.48 -12.22
CA ASP A 274 -8.02 -28.12 -11.52
C ASP A 274 -8.43 -29.51 -11.04
N GLY A 275 -7.48 -30.44 -11.03
CA GLY A 275 -7.70 -31.78 -10.50
C GLY A 275 -8.08 -31.71 -9.02
N LEU A 276 -9.25 -32.24 -8.65
CA LEU A 276 -9.76 -32.21 -7.28
C LEU A 276 -8.74 -32.77 -6.27
N LYS A 277 -8.02 -33.81 -6.68
CA LYS A 277 -6.94 -34.42 -5.89
C LYS A 277 -5.85 -33.40 -5.54
N ASP A 278 -5.43 -32.59 -6.49
CA ASP A 278 -4.33 -31.66 -6.28
C ASP A 278 -4.76 -30.50 -5.35
N THR A 279 -6.01 -30.06 -5.48
CA THR A 279 -6.62 -29.10 -4.54
C THR A 279 -6.77 -29.67 -3.13
N ALA A 280 -7.25 -30.91 -3.02
CA ALA A 280 -7.36 -31.61 -1.73
C ALA A 280 -5.97 -31.82 -1.08
N GLN A 281 -4.97 -32.15 -1.89
CA GLN A 281 -3.59 -32.33 -1.44
C GLN A 281 -3.02 -31.05 -0.83
N LYS A 282 -3.20 -29.90 -1.49
CA LYS A 282 -2.77 -28.58 -0.95
C LYS A 282 -3.34 -28.30 0.46
N LEU A 283 -4.60 -28.69 0.70
CA LEU A 283 -5.26 -28.51 2.00
C LEU A 283 -4.81 -29.54 3.05
N LEU A 284 -4.55 -30.80 2.64
CA LEU A 284 -3.90 -31.80 3.51
C LEU A 284 -2.52 -31.30 3.95
N ASP A 285 -1.72 -30.77 3.03
CA ASP A 285 -0.39 -30.26 3.32
C ASP A 285 -0.41 -29.04 4.24
N ALA A 286 -1.40 -28.15 4.07
CA ALA A 286 -1.57 -26.98 4.94
C ALA A 286 -1.79 -27.34 6.42
N MET A 287 -2.27 -28.56 6.71
CA MET A 287 -2.48 -29.06 8.06
C MET A 287 -1.55 -30.21 8.47
N GLY A 288 -0.51 -30.52 7.68
CA GLY A 288 0.34 -31.70 7.93
C GLY A 288 -0.45 -33.01 7.99
N GLY A 289 -1.60 -33.04 7.32
CA GLY A 289 -2.61 -34.08 7.44
C GLY A 289 -2.48 -35.19 6.41
N ARG A 290 -3.26 -36.25 6.61
CA ARG A 290 -3.36 -37.37 5.68
C ARG A 290 -4.80 -37.81 5.48
N ALA A 291 -5.05 -38.53 4.39
CA ALA A 291 -6.30 -39.22 4.14
C ALA A 291 -6.06 -40.71 3.84
N TRP A 292 -6.98 -41.58 4.23
CA TRP A 292 -6.94 -43.02 3.96
C TRP A 292 -8.36 -43.59 3.85
N ILE A 293 -8.48 -44.80 3.31
CA ILE A 293 -9.76 -45.52 3.25
C ILE A 293 -9.89 -46.42 4.49
N THR A 294 -11.02 -46.30 5.19
CA THR A 294 -11.35 -47.16 6.33
C THR A 294 -11.78 -48.55 5.85
N PRO A 295 -11.78 -49.59 6.71
CA PRO A 295 -12.29 -50.91 6.36
C PRO A 295 -13.73 -50.90 5.83
N GLU A 296 -14.53 -49.91 6.21
CA GLU A 296 -15.91 -49.69 5.74
C GLU A 296 -15.98 -49.04 4.35
N GLY A 297 -14.84 -48.75 3.71
CA GLY A 297 -14.77 -48.12 2.39
C GLY A 297 -14.95 -46.61 2.40
N LYS A 298 -14.91 -45.97 3.58
CA LYS A 298 -15.06 -44.51 3.71
C LYS A 298 -13.73 -43.79 3.68
N LEU A 299 -13.70 -42.56 3.20
CA LEU A 299 -12.51 -41.71 3.25
C LEU A 299 -12.41 -41.04 4.63
N ALA A 300 -11.39 -41.43 5.39
CA ALA A 300 -11.02 -40.81 6.66
C ALA A 300 -9.91 -39.78 6.46
N ILE A 301 -9.94 -38.73 7.29
CA ILE A 301 -9.02 -37.59 7.25
C ILE A 301 -8.48 -37.34 8.66
N GLN A 302 -7.20 -37.02 8.77
CA GLN A 302 -6.57 -36.65 10.04
C GLN A 302 -5.64 -35.45 9.85
N ALA A 303 -5.72 -34.47 10.74
CA ALA A 303 -4.78 -33.36 10.80
C ALA A 303 -3.42 -33.81 11.38
N GLY A 304 -2.37 -33.01 11.21
CA GLY A 304 -1.03 -33.26 11.75
C GLY A 304 -0.96 -33.13 13.28
N VAL A 305 -1.58 -34.05 14.01
CA VAL A 305 -1.51 -34.13 15.47
C VAL A 305 -1.03 -35.52 15.88
N TRP A 306 -0.19 -35.57 16.90
CA TRP A 306 0.30 -36.83 17.45
C TRP A 306 -0.85 -37.63 18.07
N VAL A 307 -1.00 -38.88 17.64
CA VAL A 307 -1.91 -39.85 18.26
C VAL A 307 -1.07 -41.05 18.69
N PRO A 308 -1.09 -41.43 19.99
CA PRO A 308 -0.28 -42.54 20.47
C PRO A 308 -0.75 -43.88 19.86
N PRO A 309 0.17 -44.84 19.65
CA PRO A 309 -0.18 -46.14 19.07
C PRO A 309 -1.09 -46.95 20.01
N THR A 310 -2.10 -47.58 19.43
CA THR A 310 -3.02 -48.51 20.11
C THR A 310 -2.59 -49.97 19.97
N VAL A 311 -1.90 -50.29 18.87
CA VAL A 311 -1.45 -51.65 18.52
C VAL A 311 0.07 -51.77 18.71
N THR A 312 0.47 -52.83 19.41
CA THR A 312 1.89 -53.17 19.63
C THR A 312 2.28 -54.41 18.84
N ILE A 313 3.33 -54.28 18.03
CA ILE A 313 4.04 -55.38 17.39
C ILE A 313 5.06 -55.91 18.38
N GLU A 314 4.86 -57.15 18.79
CA GLU A 314 5.80 -57.88 19.62
C GLU A 314 6.61 -58.86 18.78
N GLU A 315 7.77 -59.27 19.28
CA GLU A 315 8.68 -60.16 18.55
C GLU A 315 8.01 -61.46 18.06
N ARG A 316 7.07 -62.04 18.82
CA ARG A 316 6.32 -63.24 18.42
C ARG A 316 5.43 -63.07 17.18
N HIS A 317 5.11 -61.83 16.80
CA HIS A 317 4.26 -61.52 15.64
C HIS A 317 5.06 -61.50 14.33
N ILE A 318 6.40 -61.43 14.43
CA ILE A 318 7.32 -61.22 13.31
C ILE A 318 7.73 -62.58 12.73
N VAL A 319 7.63 -62.70 11.41
CA VAL A 319 8.15 -63.83 10.62
C VAL A 319 9.53 -63.48 10.06
N GLU A 320 9.63 -62.29 9.47
CA GLU A 320 10.85 -61.77 8.86
C GLU A 320 10.95 -60.27 9.17
N MET A 321 12.18 -59.79 9.30
CA MET A 321 12.48 -58.39 9.61
C MET A 321 13.72 -57.96 8.82
N ASP A 322 13.58 -56.87 8.09
CA ASP A 322 14.69 -56.09 7.58
C ASP A 322 14.84 -54.80 8.40
N TYR A 323 16.08 -54.43 8.69
CA TYR A 323 16.45 -53.28 9.49
C TYR A 323 17.44 -52.43 8.73
N SER A 324 17.08 -51.16 8.50
CA SER A 324 17.94 -50.18 7.84
C SER A 324 18.08 -48.90 8.65
N ALA A 325 19.24 -48.26 8.49
CA ALA A 325 19.60 -47.04 9.19
C ALA A 325 18.99 -45.81 8.47
N GLY A 326 17.70 -45.57 8.69
CA GLY A 326 17.01 -44.35 8.26
C GLY A 326 17.22 -44.01 6.77
N THR A 327 17.30 -42.71 6.47
CA THR A 327 17.54 -42.21 5.10
C THR A 327 19.02 -42.30 4.73
N GLU A 328 19.39 -42.49 3.47
CA GLU A 328 20.80 -42.52 3.06
C GLU A 328 21.45 -41.12 3.06
N ARG A 329 22.77 -41.04 3.25
CA ARG A 329 23.48 -39.73 3.39
C ARG A 329 23.22 -38.79 2.20
N ILE A 330 23.16 -39.31 0.98
CA ILE A 330 23.06 -38.50 -0.24
C ILE A 330 21.65 -37.99 -0.52
N SER A 331 20.62 -38.60 0.10
CA SER A 331 19.21 -38.29 -0.15
C SER A 331 18.53 -37.56 1.00
N ARG A 332 19.26 -37.27 2.10
CA ARG A 332 18.75 -36.54 3.26
C ARG A 332 18.58 -35.07 2.95
N VAL A 333 17.50 -34.51 3.47
CA VAL A 333 17.22 -33.08 3.42
C VAL A 333 17.38 -32.55 4.84
N THR A 334 18.34 -31.67 5.07
CA THR A 334 18.60 -31.10 6.41
C THR A 334 17.78 -29.87 6.70
N THR A 335 17.39 -29.14 5.65
CA THR A 335 16.76 -27.82 5.77
C THR A 335 15.60 -27.70 4.80
N LEU A 336 14.43 -27.30 5.30
CA LEU A 336 13.27 -26.94 4.47
C LEU A 336 12.99 -25.45 4.54
N VAL A 337 12.75 -24.84 3.37
CA VAL A 337 12.37 -23.44 3.23
C VAL A 337 10.91 -23.37 2.76
N PRO A 338 9.95 -23.07 3.63
CA PRO A 338 8.55 -22.97 3.23
C PRO A 338 8.23 -21.63 2.55
N SER A 339 7.56 -21.68 1.40
CA SER A 339 6.86 -20.54 0.82
C SER A 339 5.38 -20.56 1.23
N TYR A 340 4.83 -19.40 1.56
CA TYR A 340 3.45 -19.24 2.05
C TYR A 340 2.86 -17.90 1.58
N VAL A 341 1.56 -17.72 1.80
CA VAL A 341 0.88 -16.44 1.52
C VAL A 341 0.96 -15.56 2.75
N ALA A 342 1.70 -14.47 2.69
CA ALA A 342 2.01 -13.63 3.83
C ALA A 342 1.06 -12.43 3.94
N PRO A 343 0.18 -12.37 4.97
CA PRO A 343 -0.68 -11.21 5.19
C PRO A 343 0.10 -9.91 5.44
N GLU A 344 1.32 -10.01 5.97
CA GLU A 344 2.19 -8.88 6.31
C GLU A 344 2.72 -8.14 5.08
N VAL A 345 2.82 -8.84 3.94
CA VAL A 345 3.19 -8.28 2.64
C VAL A 345 1.99 -8.33 1.69
N GLU A 346 0.83 -7.92 2.22
CA GLU A 346 -0.41 -7.76 1.46
C GLU A 346 -0.91 -9.02 0.74
N TRP A 347 -0.78 -10.17 1.40
CA TRP A 347 -1.24 -11.46 0.89
C TRP A 347 -0.50 -11.93 -0.38
N GLN A 348 0.76 -11.52 -0.53
CA GLN A 348 1.66 -12.01 -1.57
C GLN A 348 2.43 -13.26 -1.12
N GLU A 349 3.02 -13.98 -2.08
CA GLU A 349 3.89 -15.13 -1.81
C GLU A 349 5.20 -14.64 -1.19
N SER A 350 5.56 -15.20 -0.04
CA SER A 350 6.83 -14.94 0.64
C SER A 350 7.37 -16.22 1.28
N THR A 351 8.64 -16.20 1.67
CA THR A 351 9.31 -17.30 2.37
C THR A 351 9.31 -17.04 3.87
N ALA A 352 8.94 -18.04 4.66
CA ALA A 352 9.17 -18.00 6.10
C ALA A 352 10.57 -18.52 6.44
N ASP A 353 11.04 -18.24 7.66
CA ASP A 353 12.34 -18.72 8.14
C ASP A 353 12.47 -20.24 7.95
N PRO A 354 13.64 -20.73 7.52
CA PRO A 354 13.88 -22.15 7.33
C PRO A 354 13.65 -22.95 8.62
N TRP A 355 13.31 -24.22 8.44
CA TRP A 355 13.36 -25.20 9.51
C TRP A 355 14.53 -26.14 9.29
N ASP A 356 15.43 -26.18 10.27
CA ASP A 356 16.64 -26.99 10.27
C ASP A 356 16.47 -28.21 11.18
N ASP A 357 17.01 -29.35 10.74
CA ASP A 357 17.20 -30.53 11.56
C ASP A 357 18.60 -30.50 12.19
N ASP A 358 18.73 -29.83 13.33
CA ASP A 358 20.00 -29.67 14.04
C ASP A 358 20.71 -31.00 14.33
N ALA A 359 19.92 -32.04 14.64
CA ALA A 359 20.46 -33.38 14.91
C ALA A 359 21.05 -34.01 13.64
N ALA A 360 20.40 -33.79 12.50
CA ALA A 360 20.94 -34.23 11.22
C ALA A 360 22.18 -33.43 10.78
N ILE A 361 22.15 -32.11 10.94
CA ILE A 361 23.27 -31.22 10.60
C ILE A 361 24.50 -31.56 11.45
N ALA A 362 24.34 -31.72 12.77
CA ALA A 362 25.44 -32.04 13.67
C ALA A 362 26.11 -33.38 13.34
N ARG A 363 25.35 -34.34 12.81
CA ARG A 363 25.83 -35.70 12.54
C ARG A 363 26.41 -35.89 11.14
N TRP A 364 25.91 -35.16 10.15
CA TRP A 364 26.23 -35.40 8.73
C TRP A 364 26.70 -34.16 7.96
N GLY A 365 26.63 -32.97 8.57
CA GLY A 365 26.88 -31.69 7.91
C GLY A 365 25.62 -31.10 7.28
N GLU A 366 25.73 -29.86 6.82
CA GLU A 366 24.64 -29.12 6.17
C GLU A 366 24.43 -29.62 4.73
N GLY A 367 23.18 -29.96 4.39
CA GLY A 367 22.76 -30.33 3.05
C GLY A 367 22.18 -29.14 2.27
N GLU A 368 21.85 -29.36 0.99
CA GLU A 368 21.22 -28.32 0.17
C GLU A 368 19.80 -27.99 0.69
N PRO A 369 19.49 -26.72 1.02
CA PRO A 369 18.17 -26.31 1.44
C PRO A 369 17.12 -26.58 0.37
N LYS A 370 15.95 -27.08 0.78
CA LYS A 370 14.89 -27.47 -0.15
C LYS A 370 13.62 -26.65 0.05
N GLY A 371 13.16 -26.00 -1.03
CA GLY A 371 11.92 -25.25 -1.04
C GLY A 371 10.67 -26.13 -0.97
N VAL A 372 9.67 -25.73 -0.19
CA VAL A 372 8.35 -26.39 -0.12
C VAL A 372 7.23 -25.36 -0.28
N ASP A 373 6.39 -25.56 -1.29
CA ASP A 373 5.28 -24.65 -1.57
C ASP A 373 4.05 -24.95 -0.70
N LEU A 374 3.76 -24.09 0.27
CA LEU A 374 2.62 -24.15 1.19
C LEU A 374 1.66 -22.97 0.96
N LEU A 375 1.29 -22.72 -0.29
CA LEU A 375 0.48 -21.55 -0.71
C LEU A 375 -0.95 -21.50 -0.15
N ALA A 376 -1.42 -22.56 0.53
CA ALA A 376 -2.69 -22.52 1.27
C ALA A 376 -2.52 -22.01 2.71
N VAL A 377 -1.29 -21.97 3.23
CA VAL A 377 -0.94 -21.50 4.58
C VAL A 377 -0.76 -19.99 4.57
N GLN A 378 -1.24 -19.33 5.63
CA GLN A 378 -1.33 -17.88 5.72
C GLN A 378 -0.62 -17.30 6.94
N HIS A 379 0.27 -18.08 7.55
CA HIS A 379 1.02 -17.71 8.75
C HIS A 379 2.40 -18.38 8.72
N HIS A 380 3.46 -17.60 8.92
CA HIS A 380 4.85 -18.08 8.89
C HIS A 380 5.12 -19.21 9.89
N GLY A 381 4.71 -19.03 11.16
CA GLY A 381 4.80 -20.09 12.17
C GLY A 381 4.05 -21.40 11.83
N GLN A 382 2.90 -21.33 11.13
CA GLN A 382 2.21 -22.55 10.69
C GLN A 382 3.01 -23.28 9.61
N ALA A 383 3.57 -22.53 8.66
CA ALA A 383 4.41 -23.07 7.61
C ALA A 383 5.65 -23.79 8.19
N ARG A 384 6.34 -23.17 9.16
CA ARG A 384 7.46 -23.79 9.87
C ARG A 384 7.05 -25.03 10.67
N HIS A 385 5.90 -24.99 11.35
CA HIS A 385 5.39 -26.14 12.11
C HIS A 385 5.14 -27.36 11.20
N VAL A 386 4.58 -27.15 10.00
CA VAL A 386 4.40 -28.22 9.01
C VAL A 386 5.75 -28.73 8.50
N CYS A 387 6.72 -27.85 8.24
CA CYS A 387 8.08 -28.26 7.85
C CYS A 387 8.78 -29.12 8.90
N LYS A 388 8.62 -28.80 10.19
CA LYS A 388 9.11 -29.63 11.31
C LYS A 388 8.57 -31.07 11.23
N GLN A 389 7.27 -31.23 10.98
CA GLN A 389 6.64 -32.54 10.81
C GLN A 389 7.13 -33.25 9.54
N MET A 390 7.30 -32.52 8.44
CA MET A 390 7.79 -33.07 7.18
C MET A 390 9.23 -33.58 7.29
N LEU A 391 10.13 -32.81 7.93
CA LEU A 391 11.52 -33.25 8.13
C LEU A 391 11.61 -34.49 9.00
N ALA A 392 10.81 -34.60 10.07
CA ALA A 392 10.80 -35.79 10.91
C ALA A 392 10.44 -37.07 10.12
N VAL A 393 9.56 -36.96 9.13
CA VAL A 393 9.20 -38.06 8.21
C VAL A 393 10.31 -38.32 7.18
N MET A 394 11.02 -37.29 6.72
CA MET A 394 12.12 -37.42 5.75
C MET A 394 13.41 -37.97 6.36
N ASN A 395 13.66 -37.70 7.64
CA ASN A 395 14.88 -38.09 8.36
C ASN A 395 14.58 -39.01 9.57
N PRO A 396 13.90 -40.15 9.38
CA PRO A 396 13.64 -41.07 10.49
C PRO A 396 14.96 -41.67 10.99
N ALA A 397 15.06 -41.88 12.31
CA ALA A 397 16.24 -42.49 12.91
C ALA A 397 16.45 -43.94 12.43
N ARG A 398 15.36 -44.68 12.21
CA ARG A 398 15.34 -46.09 11.79
C ARG A 398 14.23 -46.34 10.79
N ARG A 399 14.47 -47.26 9.84
CA ARG A 399 13.46 -47.78 8.92
C ARG A 399 13.48 -49.30 8.97
N MET A 400 12.30 -49.92 9.05
CA MET A 400 12.17 -51.36 9.22
C MET A 400 11.08 -51.90 8.31
N THR A 401 11.33 -53.05 7.68
CA THR A 401 10.30 -53.78 6.94
C THR A 401 10.01 -55.07 7.68
N PHE A 402 8.77 -55.23 8.14
CA PHE A 402 8.34 -56.44 8.83
C PHE A 402 7.42 -57.26 7.95
N LYS A 403 7.69 -58.57 7.91
CA LYS A 403 6.70 -59.57 7.52
C LYS A 403 6.08 -60.15 8.77
N LEU A 404 4.82 -59.83 9.00
CA LEU A 404 4.04 -60.22 10.16
C LEU A 404 3.11 -61.39 9.82
N ARG A 405 2.77 -62.18 10.85
CA ARG A 405 1.68 -63.15 10.78
C ARG A 405 0.32 -62.42 10.67
N SER A 406 -0.78 -63.16 10.68
CA SER A 406 -2.15 -62.61 10.64
C SER A 406 -2.46 -61.55 11.72
N SER A 407 -1.68 -61.50 12.82
CA SER A 407 -1.75 -60.41 13.81
C SER A 407 -1.50 -59.03 13.21
N GLY A 408 -0.77 -58.93 12.10
CA GLY A 408 -0.53 -57.69 11.37
C GLY A 408 -1.79 -57.07 10.78
N LEU A 409 -2.87 -57.84 10.59
CA LEU A 409 -4.16 -57.30 10.11
C LEU A 409 -4.75 -56.25 11.06
N ARG A 410 -4.36 -56.26 12.34
CA ARG A 410 -4.76 -55.25 13.32
C ARG A 410 -4.18 -53.86 13.03
N LEU A 411 -3.16 -53.77 12.17
CA LEU A 411 -2.56 -52.50 11.75
C LEU A 411 -3.34 -51.84 10.60
N MET A 412 -4.34 -52.52 10.05
CA MET A 412 -5.17 -51.97 8.99
C MET A 412 -5.94 -50.75 9.50
N GLY A 413 -5.76 -49.61 8.83
CA GLY A 413 -6.39 -48.33 9.20
C GLY A 413 -5.64 -47.55 10.28
N GLU A 414 -4.61 -48.14 10.91
CA GLU A 414 -3.77 -47.45 11.89
C GLU A 414 -2.73 -46.55 11.20
N ARG A 415 -2.31 -45.48 11.90
CA ARG A 415 -1.21 -44.60 11.44
C ARG A 415 0.11 -44.95 12.11
N VAL A 416 0.04 -45.27 13.39
CA VAL A 416 1.19 -45.47 14.27
C VAL A 416 1.05 -46.84 14.90
N CYS A 417 2.15 -47.56 15.02
CA CYS A 417 2.24 -48.78 15.82
C CYS A 417 3.40 -48.69 16.80
N ALA A 418 3.28 -49.37 17.93
CA ALA A 418 4.40 -49.52 18.86
C ALA A 418 5.17 -50.79 18.49
N VAL A 419 6.50 -50.74 18.48
CA VAL A 419 7.36 -51.90 18.28
C VAL A 419 8.06 -52.22 19.59
N ASN A 420 7.87 -53.45 20.06
CA ASN A 420 8.48 -53.95 21.29
C ASN A 420 9.39 -55.14 20.97
N ILE A 421 10.67 -54.83 20.78
CA ILE A 421 11.77 -55.79 20.55
C ILE A 421 12.94 -55.38 21.46
N PRO A 422 12.91 -55.76 22.75
CA PRO A 422 13.90 -55.30 23.73
C PRO A 422 15.35 -55.63 23.37
N ARG A 423 15.59 -56.72 22.63
CA ARG A 423 16.95 -57.09 22.17
C ARG A 423 17.58 -56.11 21.18
N LEU A 424 16.77 -55.28 20.51
CA LEU A 424 17.21 -54.19 19.63
C LEU A 424 17.12 -52.82 20.31
N GLY A 425 16.86 -52.79 21.62
CA GLY A 425 16.61 -51.56 22.37
C GLY A 425 15.30 -50.87 22.00
N LEU A 426 14.35 -51.57 21.37
CA LEU A 426 13.02 -51.06 21.04
C LEU A 426 12.05 -51.48 22.14
N VAL A 427 11.63 -50.55 22.99
CA VAL A 427 10.69 -50.82 24.10
C VAL A 427 9.47 -49.93 23.91
N ASN A 428 8.41 -50.48 23.32
CA ASN A 428 7.21 -49.74 22.90
C ASN A 428 7.52 -48.48 22.09
N THR A 429 8.58 -48.52 21.28
CA THR A 429 9.02 -47.40 20.45
C THR A 429 7.97 -47.17 19.34
N PRO A 430 7.50 -45.94 19.13
CA PRO A 430 6.47 -45.68 18.13
C PRO A 430 7.07 -45.61 16.71
N PHE A 431 6.33 -46.14 15.74
CA PHE A 431 6.68 -46.13 14.32
C PHE A 431 5.46 -45.69 13.49
N TRP A 432 5.66 -44.85 12.48
CA TRP A 432 4.66 -44.59 11.45
C TRP A 432 4.64 -45.74 10.45
N ILE A 433 3.43 -46.11 10.01
CA ILE A 433 3.22 -47.10 8.96
C ILE A 433 3.29 -46.38 7.60
N ASP A 434 4.38 -46.61 6.85
CA ASP A 434 4.65 -46.04 5.52
C ASP A 434 4.04 -46.88 4.40
N SER A 435 3.93 -48.19 4.58
CA SER A 435 3.32 -49.09 3.62
C SER A 435 2.66 -50.26 4.35
N PHE A 436 1.55 -50.73 3.78
CA PHE A 436 0.88 -51.94 4.23
C PHE A 436 0.52 -52.78 3.01
N GLY A 437 0.86 -54.07 3.06
CA GLY A 437 0.53 -55.05 2.04
C GLY A 437 0.07 -56.35 2.67
N TRP A 438 -0.86 -57.04 2.01
CA TRP A 438 -1.34 -58.35 2.43
C TRP A 438 -1.34 -59.32 1.24
N ASP A 439 -0.60 -60.41 1.36
CA ASP A 439 -0.44 -61.42 0.29
C ASP A 439 -1.45 -62.58 0.39
N GLY A 440 -2.42 -62.48 1.31
CA GLY A 440 -3.38 -63.54 1.63
C GLY A 440 -2.98 -64.40 2.83
N THR A 441 -1.70 -64.42 3.21
CA THR A 441 -1.17 -65.24 4.31
C THR A 441 -0.42 -64.40 5.35
N ASN A 442 0.50 -63.54 4.90
CA ASN A 442 1.30 -62.66 5.73
C ASN A 442 1.00 -61.20 5.40
N VAL A 443 1.28 -60.34 6.38
CA VAL A 443 1.15 -58.89 6.26
C VAL A 443 2.55 -58.30 6.19
N THR A 444 2.87 -57.57 5.14
CA THR A 444 4.13 -56.83 5.03
C THR A 444 3.87 -55.37 5.38
N VAL A 445 4.64 -54.81 6.30
CA VAL A 445 4.58 -53.40 6.67
C VAL A 445 5.96 -52.75 6.60
N ASP A 446 6.01 -51.57 5.98
CA ASP A 446 7.17 -50.70 6.06
C ASP A 446 6.93 -49.66 7.16
N LEU A 447 7.88 -49.56 8.07
CA LEU A 447 7.81 -48.74 9.26
C LEU A 447 8.97 -47.75 9.27
N ILE A 448 8.68 -46.52 9.69
CA ILE A 448 9.66 -45.48 9.95
C ILE A 448 9.53 -45.02 11.39
N GLU A 449 10.64 -44.86 12.10
CA GLU A 449 10.61 -44.45 13.51
C GLU A 449 9.93 -43.09 13.63
N ALA A 450 8.89 -43.02 14.44
CA ALA A 450 8.11 -41.81 14.61
C ALA A 450 8.77 -40.92 15.66
N ASP A 451 8.82 -39.62 15.39
CA ASP A 451 9.18 -38.61 16.39
C ASP A 451 7.91 -37.89 16.88
N PRO A 452 7.38 -38.23 18.07
CA PRO A 452 6.23 -37.53 18.63
C PRO A 452 6.48 -36.03 18.87
N ALA A 453 7.73 -35.65 19.17
CA ALA A 453 8.07 -34.27 19.49
C ALA A 453 8.01 -33.34 18.26
N SER A 454 8.07 -33.89 17.05
CA SER A 454 7.86 -33.16 15.79
C SER A 454 6.50 -32.45 15.72
N PHE A 455 5.49 -32.93 16.47
CA PHE A 455 4.16 -32.32 16.54
C PHE A 455 4.04 -31.21 17.59
N ASN A 456 4.98 -31.13 18.53
CA ASN A 456 4.99 -30.09 19.57
C ASN A 456 5.39 -28.75 18.97
N TRP A 457 4.83 -27.67 19.53
CA TRP A 457 5.07 -26.31 19.07
C TRP A 457 5.21 -25.35 20.24
N THR A 458 6.21 -24.48 20.17
CA THR A 458 6.48 -23.43 21.15
C THR A 458 6.61 -22.07 20.46
N ALA A 459 6.37 -20.99 21.21
CA ALA A 459 6.43 -19.63 20.66
C ALA A 459 7.83 -19.25 20.13
N ALA A 460 8.91 -19.80 20.71
CA ALA A 460 10.28 -19.55 20.27
C ALA A 460 10.60 -20.18 18.90
N GLU A 461 9.85 -21.21 18.50
CA GLU A 461 10.00 -21.91 17.22
C GLU A 461 9.27 -21.19 16.06
N GLU A 462 8.64 -20.04 16.29
CA GLU A 462 7.85 -19.35 15.26
C GLU A 462 8.68 -18.69 14.17
N GLY A 463 9.87 -18.20 14.49
CA GLY A 463 10.68 -17.40 13.58
C GLY A 463 10.14 -15.97 13.45
N SER A 464 10.62 -15.24 12.46
CA SER A 464 10.22 -13.86 12.19
C SER A 464 9.29 -13.78 10.97
N PRO A 465 8.29 -12.88 10.99
CA PRO A 465 7.54 -12.56 9.78
C PRO A 465 8.44 -11.81 8.76
N PRO A 466 8.08 -11.82 7.46
CA PRO A 466 8.77 -11.02 6.47
C PRO A 466 8.68 -9.53 6.81
N ALA A 467 9.70 -8.78 6.39
CA ALA A 467 9.68 -7.33 6.54
C ALA A 467 8.50 -6.73 5.75
N VAL A 468 7.76 -5.84 6.41
CA VAL A 468 6.70 -5.07 5.77
C VAL A 468 7.37 -4.06 4.83
N PRO A 469 6.94 -3.96 3.55
CA PRO A 469 7.45 -2.93 2.65
C PRO A 469 7.26 -1.55 3.25
N GLU A 470 8.28 -0.70 3.15
CA GLU A 470 8.14 0.72 3.51
C GLU A 470 7.27 1.39 2.45
N GLU A 471 6.23 2.09 2.89
CA GLU A 471 5.40 2.90 2.03
C GLU A 471 6.25 4.00 1.39
N ILE A 472 6.23 4.09 0.06
CA ILE A 472 6.91 5.18 -0.64
C ILE A 472 6.13 6.46 -0.32
N ASP A 473 6.79 7.43 0.31
CA ASP A 473 6.18 8.74 0.54
C ASP A 473 5.84 9.41 -0.80
N ARG A 474 4.55 9.44 -1.12
CA ARG A 474 3.98 10.08 -2.32
C ARG A 474 3.50 11.50 -2.02
N THR A 475 3.77 12.04 -0.84
CA THR A 475 3.38 13.42 -0.51
C THR A 475 4.04 14.36 -1.53
N PRO A 476 3.25 15.16 -2.27
CA PRO A 476 3.82 16.15 -3.19
C PRO A 476 4.81 17.02 -2.43
N ALA A 477 6.05 17.11 -2.90
CA ALA A 477 7.06 17.91 -2.22
C ALA A 477 6.58 19.35 -2.08
N GLU A 478 6.76 19.95 -0.90
CA GLU A 478 6.37 21.34 -0.69
C GLU A 478 7.09 22.27 -1.67
N LEU A 479 6.33 22.86 -2.59
CA LEU A 479 6.80 23.87 -3.53
C LEU A 479 6.72 25.23 -2.85
N ASN A 480 7.85 25.90 -2.65
CA ASN A 480 7.87 27.22 -2.02
C ASN A 480 8.89 28.19 -2.67
N THR A 481 8.61 29.49 -2.50
CA THR A 481 9.43 30.58 -3.06
C THR A 481 9.71 31.69 -2.04
N PRO A 482 10.23 31.39 -0.85
CA PRO A 482 10.48 32.42 0.16
C PRO A 482 11.38 33.53 -0.40
N ILE A 483 10.94 34.77 -0.23
CA ILE A 483 11.70 35.97 -0.60
C ILE A 483 12.68 36.26 0.53
N THR A 484 13.98 36.22 0.25
CA THR A 484 15.04 36.46 1.24
C THR A 484 15.41 37.93 1.32
N SER A 485 15.35 38.66 0.21
CA SER A 485 15.66 40.08 0.16
C SER A 485 14.88 40.82 -0.92
N VAL A 486 14.46 42.04 -0.59
CA VAL A 486 13.89 43.03 -1.51
C VAL A 486 14.77 44.26 -1.46
N THR A 487 15.24 44.72 -2.63
CA THR A 487 16.17 45.85 -2.74
C THR A 487 15.68 46.82 -3.81
N VAL A 488 15.61 48.11 -3.48
CA VAL A 488 15.36 49.18 -4.45
C VAL A 488 16.71 49.65 -4.99
N VAL A 489 16.94 49.47 -6.29
CA VAL A 489 18.20 49.83 -6.95
C VAL A 489 18.03 51.17 -7.64
N THR A 490 18.83 52.14 -7.24
CA THR A 490 18.78 53.54 -7.71
C THR A 490 20.06 53.98 -8.44
N ASN A 491 21.14 53.21 -8.34
CA ASN A 491 22.47 53.58 -8.86
C ASN A 491 22.75 53.08 -10.30
N ASP A 492 21.74 52.52 -10.97
CA ASP A 492 21.86 51.82 -12.26
C ASP A 492 20.75 52.27 -13.24
N GLY A 493 20.58 53.60 -13.35
CA GLY A 493 19.55 54.23 -14.17
C GLY A 493 18.26 54.54 -13.39
N VAL A 494 17.11 54.45 -14.06
CA VAL A 494 15.78 54.67 -13.45
C VAL A 494 15.53 53.60 -12.37
N PRO A 495 14.96 53.95 -11.20
CA PRO A 495 14.82 53.01 -10.11
C PRO A 495 14.04 51.75 -10.49
N TYR A 496 14.48 50.60 -9.99
CA TYR A 496 13.78 49.32 -10.11
C TYR A 496 13.90 48.51 -8.83
N ILE A 497 12.97 47.59 -8.60
CA ILE A 497 13.05 46.67 -7.46
C ILE A 497 13.69 45.36 -7.92
N ARG A 498 14.69 44.90 -7.18
CA ARG A 498 15.29 43.56 -7.31
C ARG A 498 14.92 42.73 -6.09
N ILE A 499 14.43 41.52 -6.36
CA ILE A 499 14.15 40.52 -5.35
C ILE A 499 15.09 39.32 -5.50
N THR A 500 15.42 38.72 -4.37
CA THR A 500 16.19 37.48 -4.30
C THR A 500 15.55 36.56 -3.28
N GLY A 501 15.55 35.27 -3.57
CA GLY A 501 15.00 34.26 -2.68
C GLY A 501 15.55 32.88 -2.94
N THR A 502 15.13 31.92 -2.13
CA THR A 502 15.45 30.50 -2.32
C THR A 502 14.28 29.79 -2.98
N LEU A 503 14.59 28.76 -3.77
CA LEU A 503 13.61 27.98 -4.50
C LEU A 503 13.64 26.53 -4.04
N VAL A 504 12.48 26.01 -3.61
CA VAL A 504 12.24 24.58 -3.50
C VAL A 504 11.28 24.18 -4.61
N SER A 505 11.79 23.48 -5.63
CA SER A 505 11.05 23.12 -6.84
C SER A 505 11.43 21.72 -7.34
N GLN A 506 10.51 21.08 -8.06
CA GLN A 506 10.76 19.84 -8.78
C GLN A 506 11.02 20.09 -10.27
N ALA A 507 11.50 19.07 -10.98
CA ALA A 507 11.73 19.13 -12.43
C ALA A 507 10.42 19.39 -13.19
N GLY A 508 10.45 20.29 -14.16
CA GLY A 508 9.28 20.66 -14.97
C GLY A 508 8.54 21.92 -14.51
N TYR A 509 8.69 22.32 -13.24
CA TYR A 509 8.11 23.56 -12.72
C TYR A 509 9.03 24.77 -12.92
N GLN A 510 8.42 25.95 -13.07
CA GLN A 510 9.14 27.22 -13.21
C GLN A 510 8.70 28.20 -12.13
N ILE A 511 9.65 29.04 -11.70
CA ILE A 511 9.37 30.16 -10.81
C ILE A 511 8.96 31.38 -11.62
N PHE A 512 7.95 32.09 -11.12
CA PHE A 512 7.50 33.37 -11.64
C PHE A 512 7.51 34.43 -10.54
N ALA A 513 7.80 35.67 -10.94
CA ALA A 513 7.71 36.83 -10.09
C ALA A 513 6.94 37.93 -10.82
N GLN A 514 6.06 38.61 -10.10
CA GLN A 514 5.21 39.65 -10.67
C GLN A 514 5.10 40.84 -9.73
N PHE A 515 4.84 42.02 -10.29
CA PHE A 515 4.68 43.27 -9.56
C PHE A 515 3.47 44.06 -10.04
N ARG A 516 2.94 44.93 -9.17
CA ARG A 516 1.88 45.90 -9.50
C ARG A 516 2.02 47.15 -8.62
N ARG A 517 1.34 48.24 -8.95
CA ARG A 517 1.26 49.40 -8.06
C ARG A 517 0.36 49.08 -6.86
N SER A 518 0.76 49.46 -5.65
CA SER A 518 -0.04 49.17 -4.44
C SER A 518 -1.40 49.86 -4.48
N SER A 519 -1.50 51.02 -5.14
CA SER A 519 -2.77 51.72 -5.41
C SER A 519 -3.77 50.93 -6.28
N SER A 520 -3.34 49.85 -6.93
CA SER A 520 -4.20 49.02 -7.79
C SER A 520 -4.80 47.82 -7.07
N ARG A 521 -4.47 47.63 -5.79
CA ARG A 521 -5.01 46.56 -4.94
C ARG A 521 -6.52 46.71 -4.70
N PRO A 522 -7.31 45.61 -4.67
CA PRO A 522 -6.91 44.20 -4.81
C PRO A 522 -6.93 43.65 -6.23
N ASN A 523 -7.58 44.32 -7.18
CA ASN A 523 -7.94 43.76 -8.51
C ASN A 523 -7.06 44.26 -9.67
N GLY A 524 -5.97 44.97 -9.38
CA GLY A 524 -5.05 45.46 -10.38
C GLY A 524 -4.29 44.33 -11.09
N PRO A 525 -4.03 44.47 -12.41
CA PRO A 525 -3.30 43.47 -13.16
C PRO A 525 -1.85 43.36 -12.68
N TRP A 526 -1.36 42.12 -12.59
CA TRP A 526 0.03 41.83 -12.27
C TRP A 526 0.89 41.87 -13.53
N THR A 527 2.08 42.47 -13.43
CA THR A 527 3.06 42.55 -14.52
C THR A 527 4.24 41.63 -14.22
N ASN A 528 4.74 40.90 -15.22
CA ASN A 528 5.86 39.98 -15.04
C ASN A 528 7.17 40.73 -14.79
N MET A 529 7.95 40.22 -13.83
CA MET A 529 9.33 40.65 -13.60
C MET A 529 10.29 39.93 -14.55
N VAL A 530 11.46 40.54 -14.78
CA VAL A 530 12.52 39.98 -15.62
C VAL A 530 13.43 39.13 -14.74
N ARG A 531 13.64 37.87 -15.13
CA ARG A 531 14.55 36.96 -14.42
C ARG A 531 16.01 37.32 -14.68
N GLU A 532 16.83 37.29 -13.64
CA GLU A 532 18.28 37.50 -13.71
C GLU A 532 19.03 36.21 -13.35
N THR A 533 20.31 36.14 -13.74
CA THR A 533 21.19 35.01 -13.42
C THR A 533 21.40 34.89 -11.91
N SER A 534 21.20 33.71 -11.36
CA SER A 534 21.31 33.42 -9.92
C SER A 534 22.06 32.10 -9.68
N PRO A 535 22.66 31.90 -8.49
CA PRO A 535 23.24 30.62 -8.09
C PRO A 535 22.20 29.50 -8.07
N ALA A 536 22.67 28.24 -8.14
CA ALA A 536 21.79 27.07 -8.04
C ALA A 536 21.02 27.08 -6.71
N GLY A 537 19.71 26.77 -6.76
CA GLY A 537 18.82 26.79 -5.60
C GLY A 537 18.28 28.17 -5.20
N GLN A 538 18.66 29.22 -5.92
CA GLN A 538 18.18 30.58 -5.69
C GLN A 538 17.50 31.15 -6.93
N TYR A 539 16.79 32.25 -6.75
CA TYR A 539 16.22 33.03 -7.83
C TYR A 539 16.51 34.51 -7.63
N MET A 540 16.59 35.23 -8.75
CA MET A 540 16.69 36.68 -8.77
C MET A 540 15.80 37.23 -9.87
N PHE A 541 15.00 38.23 -9.54
CA PHE A 541 14.13 38.94 -10.48
C PHE A 541 14.24 40.44 -10.27
N ARG A 542 14.10 41.20 -11.36
CA ARG A 542 13.98 42.66 -11.31
C ARG A 542 12.72 43.15 -12.00
N THR A 543 12.16 44.26 -11.54
CA THR A 543 11.08 44.95 -12.24
C THR A 543 11.61 45.66 -13.48
N GLN A 544 10.68 46.08 -14.35
CA GLN A 544 10.95 47.14 -15.33
C GLN A 544 11.20 48.48 -14.59
N PRO A 545 11.72 49.52 -15.27
CA PRO A 545 11.85 50.85 -14.69
C PRO A 545 10.56 51.33 -14.02
N LEU A 546 10.67 51.81 -12.78
CA LEU A 546 9.55 52.23 -11.95
C LEU A 546 9.48 53.75 -11.84
N GLY A 547 8.31 54.25 -11.41
CA GLY A 547 8.13 55.66 -11.12
C GLY A 547 8.75 56.03 -9.78
N ASP A 548 9.27 57.25 -9.68
CA ASP A 548 9.71 57.84 -8.41
C ASP A 548 8.49 58.12 -7.51
N ARG A 549 8.60 57.77 -6.22
CA ARG A 549 7.61 57.94 -5.15
C ARG A 549 6.28 57.24 -5.42
N VAL A 550 6.37 56.01 -5.90
CA VAL A 550 5.22 55.13 -6.11
C VAL A 550 5.45 53.84 -5.36
N ASP A 551 4.43 53.41 -4.61
CA ASP A 551 4.45 52.14 -3.89
C ASP A 551 4.09 50.95 -4.81
N TYR A 552 4.80 49.84 -4.62
CA TYR A 552 4.60 48.61 -5.38
C TYR A 552 4.41 47.38 -4.49
N ASP A 553 3.56 46.46 -4.95
CA ASP A 553 3.43 45.11 -4.42
C ASP A 553 4.15 44.13 -5.34
N ILE A 554 4.76 43.10 -4.76
CA ILE A 554 5.43 42.02 -5.47
C ILE A 554 4.93 40.68 -4.96
N ARG A 555 4.84 39.70 -5.87
CA ARG A 555 4.59 38.30 -5.51
C ARG A 555 5.49 37.32 -6.25
N THR A 556 5.83 36.22 -5.60
CA THR A 556 6.52 35.07 -6.20
C THR A 556 5.72 33.79 -6.02
N PHE A 557 5.76 32.91 -7.02
CA PHE A 557 5.10 31.61 -6.97
C PHE A 557 5.75 30.64 -7.94
N ILE A 558 5.54 29.34 -7.71
CA ILE A 558 5.85 28.28 -8.67
C ILE A 558 4.60 27.99 -9.49
N GLY A 559 4.79 27.81 -10.79
CA GLY A 559 3.71 27.47 -11.69
C GLY A 559 4.19 26.82 -12.97
N LEU A 560 3.22 26.59 -13.85
CA LEU A 560 3.41 26.12 -15.22
C LEU A 560 2.89 27.19 -16.17
N LEU A 561 3.60 27.38 -17.29
CA LEU A 561 3.10 28.18 -18.41
C LEU A 561 2.41 27.23 -19.38
N ARG A 562 1.10 27.35 -19.55
CA ARG A 562 0.30 26.52 -20.46
C ARG A 562 -0.62 27.42 -21.29
N ASP A 563 -0.54 27.32 -22.62
CA ASP A 563 -1.30 28.16 -23.56
C ASP A 563 -1.19 29.68 -23.32
N GLY A 564 -0.07 30.14 -22.74
CA GLY A 564 0.17 31.55 -22.41
C GLY A 564 -0.41 32.00 -21.06
N GLU A 565 -1.06 31.11 -20.31
CA GLU A 565 -1.60 31.36 -18.99
C GLU A 565 -0.73 30.73 -17.89
N TYR A 566 -0.67 31.39 -16.73
CA TYR A 566 0.09 30.93 -15.57
C TYR A 566 -0.81 30.13 -14.63
N ILE A 567 -0.53 28.84 -14.48
CA ILE A 567 -1.23 27.98 -13.52
C ILE A 567 -0.39 27.94 -12.23
N LEU A 568 -0.94 28.49 -11.15
CA LEU A 568 -0.28 28.52 -9.85
C LEU A 568 -0.28 27.13 -9.20
N GLN A 569 0.90 26.66 -8.79
CA GLN A 569 1.09 25.36 -8.13
C GLN A 569 1.56 25.52 -6.67
N SER A 570 2.04 26.70 -6.29
CA SER A 570 2.35 27.06 -4.90
C SER A 570 1.51 28.23 -4.42
N THR A 571 1.35 28.35 -3.10
CA THR A 571 0.83 29.58 -2.48
C THR A 571 1.75 30.76 -2.80
N PRO A 572 1.24 31.89 -3.31
CA PRO A 572 2.06 33.07 -3.55
C PRO A 572 2.67 33.63 -2.27
N VAL A 573 3.94 33.99 -2.33
CA VAL A 573 4.61 34.80 -1.31
C VAL A 573 4.56 36.25 -1.75
N GLU A 574 3.96 37.12 -0.96
CA GLU A 574 3.78 38.54 -1.31
C GLU A 574 4.55 39.48 -0.38
N VAL A 575 5.10 40.55 -0.94
CA VAL A 575 5.62 41.72 -0.21
C VAL A 575 4.89 42.94 -0.72
N GLN A 576 4.39 43.77 0.18
CA GLN A 576 3.45 44.87 -0.12
C GLN A 576 4.03 46.22 0.31
N ASP A 577 3.51 47.28 -0.28
CA ASP A 577 3.82 48.68 0.08
C ASP A 577 5.33 49.01 0.03
N ILE A 578 6.01 48.56 -1.04
CA ILE A 578 7.43 48.85 -1.25
C ILE A 578 7.56 50.26 -1.85
N ASP A 579 8.05 51.21 -1.04
CA ASP A 579 8.32 52.58 -1.48
C ASP A 579 9.56 52.63 -2.40
N VAL A 580 9.40 53.28 -3.55
CA VAL A 580 10.45 53.43 -4.57
C VAL A 580 10.83 54.89 -4.69
N VAL A 581 11.96 55.25 -4.09
CA VAL A 581 12.55 56.60 -4.15
C VAL A 581 13.79 56.58 -5.02
N ALA A 582 13.81 57.38 -6.09
CA ALA A 582 14.90 57.42 -7.07
C ALA A 582 16.21 57.95 -6.50
N ASN A 583 16.17 58.94 -5.61
CA ASN A 583 17.34 59.46 -4.91
C ASN A 583 17.05 59.65 -3.42
N ASN A 584 17.60 58.77 -2.59
CA ASN A 584 17.42 58.84 -1.14
C ASN A 584 18.50 59.69 -0.42
N ASN A 585 19.42 60.31 -1.17
CA ASN A 585 20.45 61.15 -0.59
C ASN A 585 19.94 62.59 -0.50
N PRO A 586 19.76 63.14 0.72
CA PRO A 586 19.42 64.55 0.87
C PRO A 586 20.56 65.44 0.36
N PRO A 587 20.27 66.68 -0.08
CA PRO A 587 21.30 67.69 -0.27
C PRO A 587 21.89 68.10 1.09
N ALA A 588 23.07 68.74 1.10
CA ALA A 588 23.55 69.33 2.34
C ALA A 588 22.67 70.52 2.76
N ALA A 589 22.64 70.77 4.06
CA ALA A 589 21.84 71.83 4.65
C ALA A 589 22.32 73.22 4.15
N PRO A 590 21.41 74.15 3.81
CA PRO A 590 21.78 75.47 3.30
C PRO A 590 22.49 76.29 4.39
N VAL A 591 23.55 77.02 4.02
CA VAL A 591 24.32 77.83 4.99
C VAL A 591 23.78 79.25 5.01
N VAL A 592 23.31 79.73 6.16
CA VAL A 592 22.89 81.12 6.33
C VAL A 592 24.12 82.01 6.39
N VAL A 593 24.22 82.98 5.47
CA VAL A 593 25.34 83.94 5.37
C VAL A 593 25.03 85.20 6.17
N SER A 594 23.81 85.72 6.00
CA SER A 594 23.34 86.87 6.75
C SER A 594 21.82 86.88 6.81
N GLU A 595 21.29 87.46 7.87
CA GLU A 595 19.87 87.64 8.09
C GLU A 595 19.61 88.98 8.74
N ASP A 596 18.55 89.65 8.30
CA ASP A 596 18.11 90.93 8.86
C ASP A 596 16.58 90.99 8.87
N GLY A 597 16.03 91.61 9.90
CA GLY A 597 14.59 91.73 10.08
C GLY A 597 14.18 92.10 11.50
N VAL A 598 12.98 92.68 11.61
CA VAL A 598 12.31 93.02 12.88
C VAL A 598 10.84 92.63 12.80
N ALA A 599 10.21 92.37 13.95
CA ALA A 599 8.77 92.08 14.01
C ALA A 599 7.95 93.21 13.35
N GLY A 600 6.99 92.84 12.49
CA GLY A 600 6.22 93.79 11.67
C GLY A 600 6.94 94.31 10.41
N GLY A 601 8.21 93.95 10.19
CA GLY A 601 9.01 94.29 9.01
C GLY A 601 9.14 93.15 7.99
N THR A 602 10.15 93.24 7.12
CA THR A 602 10.47 92.20 6.12
C THR A 602 11.76 91.51 6.52
N LEU A 603 11.72 90.17 6.65
CA LEU A 603 12.91 89.33 6.73
C LEU A 603 13.63 89.39 5.39
N THR A 604 14.95 89.61 5.44
CA THR A 604 15.86 89.37 4.32
C THR A 604 16.90 88.36 4.79
N VAL A 605 16.93 87.19 4.17
CA VAL A 605 17.93 86.15 4.43
C VAL A 605 18.75 85.91 3.17
N VAL A 606 20.06 85.94 3.32
CA VAL A 606 21.03 85.52 2.31
C VAL A 606 21.61 84.19 2.74
N PHE A 607 21.49 83.17 1.90
CA PHE A 607 22.00 81.83 2.17
C PHE A 607 22.72 81.24 0.96
N MET A 608 23.61 80.30 1.22
CA MET A 608 24.30 79.50 0.22
C MET A 608 23.61 78.13 0.13
N PRO A 609 22.91 77.81 -0.97
CA PRO A 609 22.45 76.44 -1.20
C PRO A 609 23.64 75.51 -1.50
N ASP A 610 23.50 74.23 -1.16
CA ASP A 610 24.46 73.21 -1.57
C ASP A 610 24.32 72.95 -3.08
N LEU A 611 25.11 73.60 -3.93
CA LEU A 611 25.03 73.43 -5.39
C LEU A 611 25.52 72.05 -5.90
N GLY A 612 25.60 71.05 -5.03
CA GLY A 612 25.92 69.67 -5.37
C GLY A 612 24.85 68.97 -6.22
N ALA A 613 25.14 67.75 -6.66
CA ALA A 613 24.29 66.97 -7.56
C ALA A 613 22.89 66.61 -6.99
N ASN A 614 22.72 66.72 -5.66
CA ASN A 614 21.47 66.40 -4.98
C ASN A 614 20.57 67.62 -4.76
N TYR A 615 20.97 68.83 -5.14
CA TYR A 615 20.14 70.01 -4.92
C TYR A 615 19.08 70.21 -5.99
N PHE A 616 17.86 70.50 -5.54
CA PHE A 616 16.75 70.87 -6.41
C PHE A 616 16.19 72.24 -6.05
N ARG A 617 15.87 72.47 -4.77
CA ARG A 617 15.26 73.71 -4.29
C ARG A 617 15.49 73.95 -2.80
N THR A 618 15.42 75.19 -2.36
CA THR A 618 15.41 75.58 -0.93
C THR A 618 14.07 76.20 -0.55
N GLY A 619 13.43 75.69 0.50
CA GLY A 619 12.19 76.21 1.05
C GLY A 619 12.45 77.12 2.25
N LEU A 620 11.71 78.23 2.33
CA LEU A 620 11.64 79.08 3.52
C LEU A 620 10.38 78.72 4.30
N TYR A 621 10.55 78.44 5.60
CA TYR A 621 9.48 78.03 6.51
C TYR A 621 9.40 78.98 7.70
N ARG A 622 8.22 79.09 8.29
CA ARG A 622 7.92 80.01 9.40
C ARG A 622 7.07 79.36 10.47
N ALA A 623 7.44 79.55 11.73
CA ALA A 623 6.62 79.24 12.91
C ALA A 623 6.36 80.52 13.73
N PRO A 624 5.45 80.48 14.74
CA PRO A 624 5.35 81.54 15.74
C PRO A 624 6.69 81.81 16.43
N ALA A 625 6.88 83.01 16.99
CA ALA A 625 8.10 83.35 17.73
C ALA A 625 8.38 82.31 18.84
N GLY A 626 9.62 81.82 18.92
CA GLY A 626 10.02 80.76 19.85
C GLY A 626 9.52 79.34 19.52
N GLY A 627 8.74 79.16 18.45
CA GLY A 627 8.27 77.86 17.99
C GLY A 627 9.41 76.91 17.60
N ASN A 628 9.10 75.62 17.52
CA ASN A 628 10.01 74.61 17.01
C ASN A 628 9.75 74.32 15.52
N TRP A 629 10.63 73.55 14.88
CA TRP A 629 10.50 73.18 13.47
C TRP A 629 9.19 72.43 13.16
N GLY A 630 8.68 71.61 14.10
CA GLY A 630 7.39 70.91 13.92
C GLY A 630 6.17 71.83 13.80
N GLN A 631 6.30 73.11 14.16
CA GLN A 631 5.27 74.14 13.99
C GLN A 631 5.50 75.03 12.76
N ALA A 632 6.57 74.79 12.00
CA ALA A 632 6.94 75.60 10.86
C ALA A 632 6.05 75.29 9.64
N THR A 633 5.43 76.32 9.09
CA THR A 633 4.65 76.26 7.85
C THR A 633 5.48 76.76 6.68
N PHE A 634 5.38 76.10 5.54
CA PHE A 634 6.02 76.52 4.29
C PHE A 634 5.56 77.91 3.84
N ILE A 635 6.49 78.75 3.36
CA ILE A 635 6.20 80.08 2.81
C ILE A 635 6.40 80.07 1.29
N LYS A 636 7.61 79.78 0.83
CA LYS A 636 7.98 79.86 -0.59
C LYS A 636 9.23 79.03 -0.90
N TRP A 637 9.36 78.64 -2.17
CA TRP A 637 10.52 77.97 -2.74
C TRP A 637 11.48 78.98 -3.39
N SER A 638 12.77 78.65 -3.36
CA SER A 638 13.79 79.20 -4.24
C SER A 638 14.42 78.08 -5.06
N TYR A 639 14.50 78.27 -6.37
CA TYR A 639 15.18 77.38 -7.32
C TYR A 639 16.49 78.00 -7.83
N ASP A 640 16.95 79.06 -7.17
CA ASP A 640 18.16 79.76 -7.57
C ASP A 640 19.39 78.87 -7.32
N THR A 641 20.33 78.94 -8.26
CA THR A 641 21.59 78.17 -8.29
C THR A 641 22.81 79.09 -8.14
N SER A 642 22.59 80.36 -7.79
CA SER A 642 23.65 81.30 -7.44
C SER A 642 24.33 80.88 -6.13
N SER A 643 25.61 81.24 -5.97
CA SER A 643 26.36 80.96 -4.74
C SER A 643 25.73 81.63 -3.52
N ASP A 644 25.16 82.83 -3.70
CA ASP A 644 24.40 83.54 -2.68
C ASP A 644 22.97 83.80 -3.18
N VAL A 645 21.98 83.31 -2.44
CA VAL A 645 20.57 83.44 -2.77
C VAL A 645 19.88 84.28 -1.71
N THR A 646 19.18 85.33 -2.15
CA THR A 646 18.43 86.21 -1.24
C THR A 646 16.94 85.85 -1.26
N MET A 647 16.38 85.54 -0.09
CA MET A 647 14.94 85.35 0.10
C MET A 647 14.38 86.40 1.06
N THR A 648 13.25 87.00 0.68
CA THR A 648 12.50 87.91 1.54
C THR A 648 11.12 87.36 1.91
N ALA A 649 10.67 87.63 3.14
CA ALA A 649 9.32 87.30 3.61
C ALA A 649 8.84 88.28 4.69
N PRO A 650 7.53 88.58 4.80
CA PRO A 650 7.04 89.45 5.86
C PRO A 650 7.10 88.76 7.24
N ILE A 651 7.56 89.49 8.25
CA ILE A 651 7.55 89.07 9.66
C ILE A 651 6.27 89.62 10.31
N PRO A 652 5.36 88.77 10.82
CA PRO A 652 4.17 89.22 11.54
C PRO A 652 4.51 90.14 12.72
N GLY A 653 3.62 91.07 13.07
CA GLY A 653 3.80 91.96 14.23
C GLY A 653 3.85 91.23 15.57
N ALA A 654 3.34 89.99 15.63
CA ALA A 654 3.47 89.09 16.80
C ALA A 654 4.82 88.36 16.88
N GLY A 655 5.73 88.61 15.93
CA GLY A 655 7.01 87.91 15.81
C GLY A 655 6.90 86.55 15.11
N ALA A 656 8.03 86.02 14.64
CA ALA A 656 8.12 84.71 14.00
C ALA A 656 9.54 84.13 14.06
N ARG A 657 9.64 82.80 13.91
CA ARG A 657 10.89 82.09 13.72
C ARG A 657 10.95 81.49 12.32
N PHE A 658 12.10 81.57 11.68
CA PHE A 658 12.27 81.11 10.30
C PHE A 658 13.35 80.03 10.18
N TRP A 659 13.19 79.19 9.16
CA TRP A 659 14.11 78.12 8.81
C TRP A 659 14.22 77.99 7.30
N LEU A 660 15.37 77.48 6.86
CA LEU A 660 15.61 77.05 5.49
C LEU A 660 15.77 75.52 5.46
N GLN A 661 15.24 74.90 4.41
CA GLN A 661 15.43 73.47 4.16
C GLN A 661 15.57 73.23 2.66
N SER A 662 16.68 72.63 2.24
CA SER A 662 16.91 72.21 0.87
C SER A 662 16.32 70.82 0.62
N GLU A 663 15.85 70.55 -0.59
CA GLU A 663 15.33 69.25 -1.03
C GLU A 663 16.02 68.81 -2.32
N ASN A 664 16.04 67.48 -2.55
CA ASN A 664 16.44 66.90 -3.83
C ASN A 664 15.24 66.71 -4.80
N HIS A 665 15.50 66.17 -5.98
CA HIS A 665 14.47 65.93 -7.01
C HIS A 665 13.43 64.87 -6.62
N SER A 666 13.76 64.00 -5.66
CA SER A 666 12.84 63.02 -5.06
C SER A 666 12.17 63.56 -3.79
N GLU A 667 12.26 64.87 -3.55
CA GLU A 667 11.70 65.58 -2.38
C GLU A 667 12.21 65.06 -1.03
N ILE A 668 13.42 64.49 -0.99
CA ILE A 668 14.08 64.14 0.26
C ILE A 668 14.74 65.40 0.84
N PRO A 669 14.32 65.84 2.03
CA PRO A 669 14.79 67.08 2.62
C PRO A 669 16.13 66.92 3.36
N SER A 670 16.92 67.98 3.34
CA SER A 670 18.07 68.20 4.22
C SER A 670 17.65 68.53 5.66
N ASP A 671 18.61 68.59 6.57
CA ASP A 671 18.36 69.09 7.92
C ASP A 671 17.91 70.56 7.89
N PRO A 672 16.86 70.95 8.65
CA PRO A 672 16.38 72.33 8.67
C PRO A 672 17.37 73.24 9.40
N VAL A 673 17.75 74.34 8.75
CA VAL A 673 18.67 75.34 9.30
C VAL A 673 17.87 76.52 9.83
N VAL A 674 18.08 76.85 11.10
CA VAL A 674 17.47 78.04 11.71
C VAL A 674 18.05 79.26 11.02
N VAL A 675 17.18 80.13 10.53
CA VAL A 675 17.54 81.49 10.15
C VAL A 675 17.61 82.28 11.47
N GLY A 676 16.53 82.94 11.86
CA GLY A 676 16.49 83.71 13.10
C GLY A 676 15.16 83.55 13.84
N ASN A 677 15.15 83.95 15.11
CA ASN A 677 13.93 84.12 15.89
C ASN A 677 13.71 85.62 16.16
N TYR A 678 12.60 86.15 15.66
CA TYR A 678 12.25 87.57 15.74
C TYR A 678 11.03 87.74 16.66
N PRO A 679 11.23 87.84 17.99
CA PRO A 679 10.13 88.14 18.91
C PRO A 679 9.62 89.58 18.70
N ALA A 680 8.37 89.82 19.11
CA ALA A 680 7.72 91.13 19.06
C ALA A 680 8.38 92.18 19.96
#